data_AF-A0A4S4L897-F1
#
_entry.id   AF-A0A4S4L897-F1
#
_cell.length_a   1.000
_cell.length_b   1.000
_cell.length_c   1.000
_cell.angle_alpha   90.00
_cell.angle_beta   90.00
_cell.angle_gamma   90.00
#
_symmetry.space_group_name_H-M   'P 1'
#
loop_
_entity.id
_entity.type
_entity.pdbx_description
1 polymer ?
#
loop_
_entity_poly.entity_id
_entity_poly.type
_entity_poly.pdbx_seq_one_letter_code
_entity_poly.pdbx_strand_id
1 'polypeptide(L)'
;MDHLPPDLFFDLVAADEVSAAHAIELSSLPADEAATLAQLQSRQAQAPELFLGAFLPSSSLSLSSLPPSDTGGLHNRTLIGYTCATRAPAPATSSDSISSASVSTVDHASEIPSAVLTSASLAALSARVAPANAAVCVHAVGVSPPFRQRGVARALMEASVARLRTTRAYEMLLCDGGLRALYEEVGCECVGESENGGRPWSEMRVVGPATAAELGIGKGSGLDGLLEAGAGVGSAGGGNPVGRIASFTGVELEYGIGDVVTLDQSGSVSDGGVNKYVLLCPRSGCGCVILRDGVGKLIQKDAIELEPSEKAPTALLTPLPPAGQPIHCWLVQPSPMAFENIGFSRPVGEELDDPTSMAKLRLACVLASINAVRLALSAPSGFPALGNGLWYTTPGTIWSRHSLPLGNGFLTATTLGGILCESTQLNIESLWTGGPFADPTYNGGNKQSDEQPAMAAAMQSIRQTIFNSANGTIGDVEILTTAIGAYGSYSGAGFLISTLANQSSDISEYGRFLDLDSGIAKTLWSQEGNTFTRETFCSNPVRACVQNTSTTSPRGFTQTYAFTGVSGLPTPNVTCIDGGNGAGAVLQLTGNAGSSAGPGPGMSYELLATVVAPGSSIVCSTVPNANASAGAPNATLTVSNARSAYVVWVGGTDYDANAGDAAHGFSFKGDPPHDALSVLLNATHSFSYAELLAAHKADYAETLHTRFALSIQGAGVDLDVPTDARKAAYEVDTGDPYLEWVLFNYGRHLLASSTRGMLPANLQGKWAFNAAPPWSADYHANINFQMNYWIAETTNMNVTQSIWDYIEMNYRLRDIFGHTGMKASGNSAQWANYPVALLTIYLSRNIFFVKQMVHVWDHFDFTNDVAWWKAQGYPLLKGAASFHLDKLIPDKHVNDGTLVVAPCNSPEQVPITFACAHAQQLIWQLFNAIEKGAPAAGETDVEFLNEVKAKKAQMDKGVHIGSWGQLQEWKVDMDSPNDTHRHLSHLVGLYPGYAIANYDPTIQNTALDASQVLAAAQISLIHRGNGTGPDADAGWEKVWRAACWAQFSNASEFYHELTYAIQRNFAENLFSVYDPTDSNPIFQIDANLGYPAAVMNALIQALDVANTSMPLLIKLLPALPTTWPEGSLTGARVRGGITVDMTWADAKLTKVILTVDEGIASRPVNVIYAGSIKARFNTTSGLTQSITGF
;
A
#
# COMPACT_ATOMS: atom_id res chain seq x y z
N MET A 1 46.60 3.41 -29.87
CA MET A 1 45.99 2.92 -31.13
C MET A 1 46.78 1.67 -31.49
N ASP A 2 46.34 0.51 -31.01
CA ASP A 2 47.22 -0.66 -30.95
C ASP A 2 46.63 -1.82 -31.75
N HIS A 3 47.18 -1.97 -32.96
CA HIS A 3 47.20 -3.14 -33.82
C HIS A 3 45.91 -3.98 -33.93
N LEU A 4 45.02 -3.53 -34.81
CA LEU A 4 44.10 -4.42 -35.53
C LEU A 4 44.90 -5.58 -36.18
N PRO A 5 44.33 -6.79 -36.29
CA PRO A 5 44.94 -7.87 -37.04
C PRO A 5 45.25 -7.46 -38.50
N PRO A 6 46.43 -7.79 -39.05
CA PRO A 6 46.86 -7.25 -40.34
C PRO A 6 46.01 -7.73 -41.53
N ASP A 7 45.41 -8.92 -41.42
CA ASP A 7 44.57 -9.54 -42.45
C ASP A 7 43.06 -9.39 -42.14
N LEU A 8 42.67 -8.46 -41.26
CA LEU A 8 41.28 -8.22 -40.91
C LEU A 8 40.48 -7.67 -42.10
N PHE A 9 39.37 -8.32 -42.43
CA PHE A 9 38.40 -7.79 -43.39
C PHE A 9 36.96 -7.91 -42.86
N PHE A 10 36.07 -7.11 -43.43
CA PHE A 10 34.66 -7.07 -43.04
C PHE A 10 33.77 -7.53 -44.19
N ASP A 11 32.83 -8.42 -43.91
CA ASP A 11 31.84 -8.88 -44.89
C ASP A 11 30.54 -9.28 -44.16
N LEU A 12 29.47 -9.60 -44.88
CA LEU A 12 28.21 -10.06 -44.28
C LEU A 12 28.35 -11.45 -43.68
N VAL A 13 27.73 -11.66 -42.52
CA VAL A 13 27.60 -12.97 -41.87
C VAL A 13 26.54 -13.78 -42.64
N ALA A 14 26.97 -14.89 -43.25
CA ALA A 14 26.07 -15.80 -43.95
C ALA A 14 25.15 -16.54 -42.97
N ALA A 15 24.02 -17.06 -43.45
CA ALA A 15 23.00 -17.69 -42.59
C ALA A 15 23.54 -18.93 -41.85
N ASP A 16 24.49 -19.65 -42.45
CA ASP A 16 25.23 -20.77 -41.87
C ASP A 16 26.35 -20.34 -40.90
N GLU A 17 26.82 -19.09 -40.97
CA GLU A 17 27.79 -18.51 -40.03
C GLU A 17 27.14 -17.95 -38.74
N VAL A 18 25.80 -17.87 -38.66
CA VAL A 18 25.07 -17.32 -37.49
C VAL A 18 25.32 -18.13 -36.22
N SER A 19 25.51 -19.44 -36.30
CA SER A 19 25.86 -20.28 -35.14
C SER A 19 27.22 -19.90 -34.54
N ALA A 20 28.17 -19.43 -35.35
CA ALA A 20 29.43 -18.89 -34.85
C ALA A 20 29.25 -17.51 -34.21
N ALA A 21 28.37 -16.64 -34.75
CA ALA A 21 28.01 -15.38 -34.11
C ALA A 21 27.37 -15.60 -32.72
N HIS A 22 26.44 -16.56 -32.59
CA HIS A 22 25.84 -16.94 -31.31
C HIS A 22 26.88 -17.47 -30.28
N ALA A 23 27.87 -18.26 -30.72
CA ALA A 23 28.96 -18.68 -29.86
C ALA A 23 29.83 -17.50 -29.38
N ILE A 24 30.03 -16.48 -30.23
CA ILE A 24 30.67 -15.23 -29.83
C ILE A 24 29.78 -14.46 -28.85
N GLU A 25 28.46 -14.39 -29.06
CA GLU A 25 27.51 -13.72 -28.16
C GLU A 25 27.53 -14.31 -26.74
N LEU A 26 27.36 -15.63 -26.62
CA LEU A 26 27.42 -16.37 -25.34
C LEU A 26 28.78 -16.25 -24.62
N SER A 27 29.86 -15.98 -25.36
CA SER A 27 31.18 -15.72 -24.76
C SER A 27 31.38 -14.25 -24.34
N SER A 28 30.50 -13.34 -24.78
CA SER A 28 30.64 -11.89 -24.65
C SER A 28 29.62 -11.27 -23.71
N LEU A 29 28.45 -11.89 -23.53
CA LEU A 29 27.36 -11.43 -22.69
C LEU A 29 27.00 -12.49 -21.62
N PRO A 30 26.45 -12.08 -20.45
CA PRO A 30 25.80 -12.95 -19.49
C PRO A 30 24.68 -13.82 -20.12
N ALA A 31 24.38 -14.96 -19.49
CA ALA A 31 23.43 -15.94 -20.04
C ALA A 31 21.97 -15.47 -20.08
N ASP A 32 21.64 -14.45 -19.29
CA ASP A 32 20.37 -13.73 -19.24
C ASP A 32 20.29 -12.56 -20.25
N GLU A 33 21.41 -12.19 -20.87
CA GLU A 33 21.51 -11.08 -21.84
C GLU A 33 21.78 -11.54 -23.28
N ALA A 34 22.44 -12.69 -23.48
CA ALA A 34 22.72 -13.22 -24.81
C ALA A 34 21.43 -13.67 -25.53
N ALA A 35 21.25 -13.24 -26.78
CA ALA A 35 20.12 -13.67 -27.60
C ALA A 35 20.19 -15.16 -27.93
N THR A 36 19.04 -15.85 -27.98
CA THR A 36 19.01 -17.27 -28.35
C THR A 36 19.37 -17.45 -29.83
N LEU A 37 19.91 -18.62 -30.20
CA LEU A 37 20.26 -18.93 -31.59
C LEU A 37 19.10 -18.69 -32.57
N ALA A 38 17.87 -19.03 -32.18
CA ALA A 38 16.67 -18.81 -32.99
C ALA A 38 16.35 -17.32 -33.17
N GLN A 39 16.55 -16.50 -32.14
CA GLN A 39 16.40 -15.04 -32.21
C GLN A 39 17.47 -14.43 -33.14
N LEU A 40 18.73 -14.86 -33.05
CA LEU A 40 19.81 -14.42 -33.96
C LEU A 40 19.54 -14.80 -35.42
N GLN A 41 19.11 -16.04 -35.68
CA GLN A 41 18.72 -16.51 -37.03
C GLN A 41 17.55 -15.70 -37.58
N SER A 42 16.53 -15.40 -36.76
CA SER A 42 15.39 -14.56 -37.15
C SER A 42 15.82 -13.13 -37.50
N ARG A 43 16.69 -12.51 -36.68
CA ARG A 43 17.22 -11.16 -36.96
C ARG A 43 18.08 -11.13 -38.24
N GLN A 44 18.93 -12.12 -38.46
CA GLN A 44 19.76 -12.22 -39.67
C GLN A 44 18.92 -12.43 -40.93
N ALA A 45 17.85 -13.23 -40.87
CA ALA A 45 16.93 -13.41 -41.99
C ALA A 45 16.11 -12.15 -42.33
N GLN A 46 15.82 -11.29 -41.35
CA GLN A 46 15.04 -10.06 -41.54
C GLN A 46 15.86 -8.88 -42.09
N ALA A 47 17.16 -8.81 -41.78
CA ALA A 47 18.05 -7.73 -42.23
C ALA A 47 19.49 -8.25 -42.51
N PRO A 48 19.67 -9.19 -43.46
CA PRO A 48 20.96 -9.83 -43.71
C PRO A 48 22.06 -8.85 -44.14
N GLU A 49 21.68 -7.71 -44.74
CA GLU A 49 22.59 -6.64 -45.12
C GLU A 49 23.12 -5.79 -43.95
N LEU A 50 22.52 -5.93 -42.76
CA LEU A 50 22.93 -5.25 -41.52
C LEU A 50 23.73 -6.16 -40.57
N PHE A 51 23.79 -7.47 -40.85
CA PHE A 51 24.61 -8.43 -40.11
C PHE A 51 26.06 -8.43 -40.65
N LEU A 52 26.86 -7.45 -40.22
CA LEU A 52 28.27 -7.36 -40.62
C LEU A 52 29.17 -8.15 -39.66
N GLY A 53 30.06 -8.95 -40.22
CA GLY A 53 31.07 -9.75 -39.53
C GLY A 53 32.50 -9.24 -39.76
N ALA A 54 33.35 -9.41 -38.75
CA ALA A 54 34.78 -9.23 -38.80
C ALA A 54 35.45 -10.59 -38.99
N PHE A 55 36.25 -10.74 -40.05
CA PHE A 55 36.80 -12.01 -40.49
C PHE A 55 38.33 -11.98 -40.63
N LEU A 56 38.94 -13.15 -40.44
CA LEU A 56 40.31 -13.44 -40.82
C LEU A 56 40.37 -14.60 -41.84
N PRO A 57 41.35 -14.64 -42.76
CA PRO A 57 41.56 -15.80 -43.63
C PRO A 57 41.88 -17.03 -42.78
N SER A 58 41.26 -18.18 -43.06
CA SER A 58 41.41 -19.39 -42.22
C SER A 58 42.84 -19.93 -42.13
N SER A 59 43.74 -19.49 -43.01
CA SER A 59 45.18 -19.80 -42.99
C SER A 59 46.00 -19.01 -41.95
N SER A 60 45.41 -18.01 -41.28
CA SER A 60 46.11 -17.08 -40.38
C SER A 60 46.01 -17.43 -38.88
N LEU A 61 45.26 -18.47 -38.52
CA LEU A 61 44.91 -18.78 -37.13
C LEU A 61 45.60 -20.04 -36.60
N SER A 62 46.23 -19.90 -35.42
CA SER A 62 46.72 -21.04 -34.63
C SER A 62 45.53 -21.70 -33.91
N LEU A 63 45.29 -22.97 -34.25
CA LEU A 63 44.01 -23.69 -34.07
C LEU A 63 43.69 -24.14 -32.62
N SER A 64 44.21 -23.45 -31.60
CA SER A 64 44.10 -23.85 -30.19
C SER A 64 43.36 -22.86 -29.27
N SER A 65 42.66 -21.85 -29.81
CA SER A 65 42.12 -20.72 -29.01
C SER A 65 40.70 -20.25 -29.36
N LEU A 66 39.96 -21.00 -30.19
CA LEU A 66 38.56 -20.69 -30.53
C LEU A 66 37.62 -21.83 -30.08
N PRO A 67 36.38 -21.52 -29.66
CA PRO A 67 35.38 -22.53 -29.35
C PRO A 67 35.02 -23.34 -30.62
N PRO A 68 34.63 -24.63 -30.48
CA PRO A 68 34.32 -25.46 -31.64
C PRO A 68 33.03 -24.98 -32.33
N SER A 69 33.18 -24.35 -33.51
CA SER A 69 32.08 -23.98 -34.39
C SER A 69 31.72 -25.15 -35.31
N ASP A 70 30.52 -25.70 -35.16
CA ASP A 70 30.07 -26.91 -35.87
C ASP A 70 29.58 -26.63 -37.32
N THR A 71 30.25 -25.70 -38.01
CA THR A 71 29.86 -25.17 -39.34
C THR A 71 30.97 -25.44 -40.35
N GLY A 72 30.82 -26.51 -41.12
CA GLY A 72 31.84 -26.99 -42.05
C GLY A 72 31.97 -26.16 -43.34
N GLY A 73 33.11 -25.49 -43.51
CA GLY A 73 33.89 -25.56 -44.76
C GLY A 73 33.40 -24.85 -46.03
N LEU A 74 32.40 -23.97 -45.98
CA LEU A 74 31.90 -23.25 -47.18
C LEU A 74 32.62 -21.94 -47.50
N HIS A 75 33.18 -21.26 -46.50
CA HIS A 75 33.86 -19.97 -46.66
C HIS A 75 35.28 -20.04 -46.09
N ASN A 76 36.30 -19.62 -46.85
CA ASN A 76 37.72 -19.71 -46.48
C ASN A 76 38.15 -18.59 -45.50
N ARG A 77 37.30 -18.35 -44.50
CA ARG A 77 37.36 -17.26 -43.52
C ARG A 77 36.89 -17.74 -42.16
N THR A 78 37.27 -17.04 -41.10
CA THR A 78 36.83 -17.31 -39.73
C THR A 78 36.26 -16.04 -39.11
N LEU A 79 35.02 -16.12 -38.61
CA LEU A 79 34.34 -15.02 -37.93
C LEU A 79 34.98 -14.80 -36.55
N ILE A 80 35.44 -13.58 -36.27
CA ILE A 80 36.05 -13.21 -34.97
C ILE A 80 35.27 -12.11 -34.22
N GLY A 81 34.30 -11.47 -34.88
CA GLY A 81 33.33 -10.55 -34.28
C GLY A 81 32.16 -10.28 -35.24
N TYR A 82 31.05 -9.77 -34.73
CA TYR A 82 29.84 -9.48 -35.53
C TYR A 82 29.04 -8.31 -34.95
N THR A 83 28.19 -7.73 -35.78
CA THR A 83 27.15 -6.76 -35.41
C THR A 83 25.78 -7.37 -35.71
N CYS A 84 24.84 -7.23 -34.77
CA CYS A 84 23.45 -7.67 -34.94
C CYS A 84 22.54 -6.45 -34.94
N ALA A 85 21.76 -6.26 -36.01
CA ALA A 85 20.86 -5.12 -36.14
C ALA A 85 19.59 -5.49 -36.92
N THR A 86 18.51 -4.75 -36.67
CA THR A 86 17.22 -4.89 -37.35
C THR A 86 16.67 -3.53 -37.76
N ARG A 87 15.98 -3.49 -38.91
CA ARG A 87 15.20 -2.31 -39.32
C ARG A 87 13.94 -2.19 -38.47
N ALA A 88 13.47 -0.96 -38.23
CA ALA A 88 12.15 -0.77 -37.67
C ALA A 88 11.03 -1.09 -38.69
N PRO A 89 9.90 -1.69 -38.27
CA PRO A 89 8.79 -1.98 -39.19
C PRO A 89 8.17 -0.72 -39.81
N ALA A 90 7.62 -0.87 -41.01
CA ALA A 90 6.79 0.16 -41.63
C ALA A 90 5.42 0.26 -40.92
N PRO A 91 4.90 1.46 -40.62
CA PRO A 91 3.51 1.65 -40.25
C PRO A 91 2.62 1.29 -41.44
N ALA A 92 1.58 0.51 -41.18
CA ALA A 92 0.67 0.07 -42.23
C ALA A 92 -0.11 1.26 -42.82
N THR A 93 0.31 1.74 -43.99
CA THR A 93 -0.51 2.64 -44.80
C THR A 93 -1.72 1.88 -45.33
N SER A 94 -2.88 2.53 -45.30
CA SER A 94 -4.17 1.91 -45.63
C SER A 94 -4.24 1.29 -47.03
N SER A 95 -4.95 0.16 -47.10
CA SER A 95 -5.49 -0.49 -48.31
C SER A 95 -4.51 -0.83 -49.43
N ASP A 96 -4.00 -2.06 -49.40
CA ASP A 96 -4.04 -2.93 -50.59
C ASP A 96 -4.14 -4.42 -50.20
N SER A 97 -4.56 -5.25 -51.15
CA SER A 97 -5.17 -6.57 -50.87
C SER A 97 -4.20 -7.73 -50.59
N ILE A 98 -4.56 -8.56 -49.61
CA ILE A 98 -4.42 -10.03 -49.49
C ILE A 98 -3.40 -10.71 -50.43
N SER A 99 -2.37 -11.35 -49.85
CA SER A 99 -2.01 -12.72 -50.28
C SER A 99 -1.42 -13.54 -49.13
N SER A 100 -1.88 -14.79 -49.03
CA SER A 100 -1.50 -15.78 -48.03
C SER A 100 -0.10 -16.35 -48.23
N ALA A 101 0.67 -16.48 -47.16
CA ALA A 101 1.76 -17.44 -47.07
C ALA A 101 1.79 -18.07 -45.66
N SER A 102 1.66 -19.39 -45.60
CA SER A 102 1.59 -20.18 -44.38
C SER A 102 2.98 -20.48 -43.80
N VAL A 103 3.17 -20.25 -42.50
CA VAL A 103 4.18 -20.95 -41.70
C VAL A 103 3.51 -21.50 -40.44
N SER A 104 3.87 -22.72 -40.08
CA SER A 104 3.17 -23.59 -39.12
C SER A 104 3.53 -23.34 -37.66
N THR A 105 2.59 -23.70 -36.79
CA THR A 105 2.73 -23.93 -35.34
C THR A 105 3.97 -24.73 -34.95
N VAL A 106 4.67 -24.28 -33.90
CA VAL A 106 5.48 -25.11 -32.99
C VAL A 106 5.20 -24.62 -31.57
N ASP A 107 4.89 -25.54 -30.66
CA ASP A 107 4.54 -25.26 -29.26
C ASP A 107 5.75 -25.05 -28.34
N HIS A 108 5.48 -24.31 -27.26
CA HIS A 108 6.15 -24.33 -25.95
C HIS A 108 7.69 -24.41 -25.86
N ALA A 109 8.28 -23.25 -25.56
CA ALA A 109 9.38 -23.15 -24.59
C ALA A 109 9.14 -21.95 -23.67
N SER A 110 9.48 -22.08 -22.39
CA SER A 110 9.42 -20.99 -21.41
C SER A 110 10.54 -19.98 -21.66
N GLU A 111 10.25 -18.84 -22.28
CA GLU A 111 11.22 -17.74 -22.37
C GLU A 111 11.20 -16.92 -21.06
N ILE A 112 12.32 -17.02 -20.33
CA ILE A 112 12.76 -16.00 -19.37
C ILE A 112 12.80 -14.65 -20.11
N PRO A 113 12.34 -13.54 -19.51
CA PRO A 113 12.33 -12.24 -20.18
C PRO A 113 13.77 -11.75 -20.45
N SER A 114 14.31 -12.11 -21.62
CA SER A 114 15.53 -11.50 -22.17
C SER A 114 15.25 -10.03 -22.48
N ALA A 115 16.14 -9.14 -22.05
CA ALA A 115 15.94 -7.70 -22.07
C ALA A 115 16.18 -7.06 -23.46
N VAL A 116 15.52 -7.57 -24.51
CA VAL A 116 15.66 -7.06 -25.89
C VAL A 116 14.34 -6.55 -26.46
N LEU A 117 14.41 -5.37 -27.09
CA LEU A 117 13.27 -4.66 -27.69
C LEU A 117 12.50 -5.53 -28.71
N THR A 118 11.18 -5.62 -28.53
CA THR A 118 10.29 -6.31 -29.48
C THR A 118 10.13 -5.51 -30.77
N SER A 119 9.72 -6.18 -31.86
CA SER A 119 9.41 -5.53 -33.13
C SER A 119 8.26 -4.50 -33.03
N ALA A 120 7.31 -4.71 -32.11
CA ALA A 120 6.26 -3.74 -31.80
C ALA A 120 6.82 -2.49 -31.08
N SER A 121 7.74 -2.68 -30.12
CA SER A 121 8.46 -1.59 -29.46
C SER A 121 9.27 -0.76 -30.47
N LEU A 122 9.96 -1.40 -31.41
CA LEU A 122 10.68 -0.72 -32.50
C LEU A 122 9.75 0.10 -33.42
N ALA A 123 8.55 -0.40 -33.72
CA ALA A 123 7.58 0.33 -34.55
C ALA A 123 7.06 1.59 -33.83
N ALA A 124 6.76 1.48 -32.53
CA ALA A 124 6.32 2.59 -31.69
C ALA A 124 7.42 3.65 -31.46
N LEU A 125 8.69 3.27 -31.53
CA LEU A 125 9.86 4.16 -31.51
C LEU A 125 10.05 4.87 -32.85
N SER A 126 10.12 4.12 -33.95
CA SER A 126 10.31 4.63 -35.32
C SER A 126 9.27 5.69 -35.70
N ALA A 127 8.02 5.50 -35.29
CA ALA A 127 6.93 6.44 -35.52
C ALA A 127 7.13 7.83 -34.87
N ARG A 128 8.05 7.98 -33.90
CA ARG A 128 8.28 9.26 -33.20
C ARG A 128 9.32 10.17 -33.88
N VAL A 129 10.28 9.62 -34.64
CA VAL A 129 11.53 10.36 -34.92
C VAL A 129 12.00 10.41 -36.39
N ALA A 130 11.40 9.65 -37.31
CA ALA A 130 11.68 9.77 -38.76
C ALA A 130 10.49 9.27 -39.60
N PRO A 131 10.36 9.65 -40.89
CA PRO A 131 9.47 8.94 -41.81
C PRO A 131 9.87 7.47 -41.83
N ALA A 132 8.94 6.60 -41.46
CA ALA A 132 9.26 5.21 -41.18
C ALA A 132 9.81 4.46 -42.40
N ASN A 133 10.59 3.41 -42.10
CA ASN A 133 11.64 2.79 -42.93
C ASN A 133 13.03 3.41 -42.78
N ALA A 134 13.20 4.46 -41.95
CA ALA A 134 14.47 5.18 -41.78
C ALA A 134 15.20 5.01 -40.42
N ALA A 135 14.82 4.01 -39.63
CA ALA A 135 15.46 3.71 -38.34
C ALA A 135 15.99 2.26 -38.25
N VAL A 136 17.15 2.09 -37.61
CA VAL A 136 17.81 0.80 -37.38
C VAL A 136 18.17 0.65 -35.90
N CYS A 137 17.72 -0.44 -35.26
CA CYS A 137 18.16 -0.79 -33.91
C CYS A 137 19.32 -1.78 -34.00
N VAL A 138 20.40 -1.54 -33.26
CA VAL A 138 21.52 -2.46 -33.16
C VAL A 138 21.48 -3.10 -31.78
N HIS A 139 21.37 -4.42 -31.75
CA HIS A 139 21.15 -5.20 -30.53
C HIS A 139 22.45 -5.59 -29.84
N ALA A 140 23.51 -5.89 -30.63
CA ALA A 140 24.79 -6.33 -30.09
C ALA A 140 25.96 -6.04 -31.02
N VAL A 141 27.15 -5.85 -30.43
CA VAL A 141 28.45 -5.85 -31.10
C VAL A 141 29.38 -6.83 -30.37
N GLY A 142 29.44 -8.07 -30.86
CA GLY A 142 30.22 -9.14 -30.23
C GLY A 142 31.62 -9.28 -30.81
N VAL A 143 32.64 -9.48 -29.96
CA VAL A 143 34.00 -9.82 -30.38
C VAL A 143 34.51 -11.00 -29.55
N SER A 144 35.05 -12.01 -30.22
CA SER A 144 35.55 -13.23 -29.59
C SER A 144 36.72 -12.92 -28.63
N PRO A 145 36.84 -13.64 -27.50
CA PRO A 145 37.75 -13.27 -26.41
C PRO A 145 39.20 -12.95 -26.81
N PRO A 146 39.87 -13.69 -27.72
CA PRO A 146 41.28 -13.43 -28.06
C PRO A 146 41.54 -12.08 -28.76
N PHE A 147 40.48 -11.45 -29.31
CA PHE A 147 40.54 -10.25 -30.14
C PHE A 147 39.91 -9.00 -29.49
N ARG A 148 39.42 -9.13 -28.23
CA ARG A 148 38.95 -7.99 -27.44
C ARG A 148 40.09 -7.01 -27.14
N GLN A 149 39.73 -5.74 -26.92
CA GLN A 149 40.66 -4.61 -26.70
C GLN A 149 41.65 -4.31 -27.86
N ARG A 150 41.63 -5.05 -28.98
CA ARG A 150 42.47 -4.79 -30.18
C ARG A 150 41.80 -3.91 -31.24
N GLY A 151 40.87 -3.04 -30.84
CA GLY A 151 40.11 -2.16 -31.75
C GLY A 151 39.09 -2.83 -32.69
N VAL A 152 38.97 -4.17 -32.70
CA VAL A 152 38.11 -4.90 -33.66
C VAL A 152 36.64 -4.50 -33.58
N ALA A 153 36.08 -4.32 -32.38
CA ALA A 153 34.69 -3.88 -32.19
C ALA A 153 34.43 -2.50 -32.81
N ARG A 154 35.38 -1.57 -32.63
CA ARG A 154 35.33 -0.22 -33.20
C ARG A 154 35.45 -0.25 -34.71
N ALA A 155 36.45 -0.94 -35.27
CA ALA A 155 36.63 -1.02 -36.72
C ALA A 155 35.44 -1.71 -37.42
N LEU A 156 34.83 -2.71 -36.77
CA LEU A 156 33.60 -3.33 -37.25
C LEU A 156 32.41 -2.35 -37.20
N MET A 157 32.28 -1.57 -36.14
CA MET A 157 31.23 -0.55 -36.01
C MET A 157 31.41 0.61 -37.00
N GLU A 158 32.64 1.09 -37.22
CA GLU A 158 33.00 2.05 -38.26
C GLU A 158 32.61 1.53 -39.66
N ALA A 159 32.86 0.25 -39.93
CA ALA A 159 32.45 -0.40 -41.18
C ALA A 159 30.92 -0.51 -41.32
N SER A 160 30.20 -0.86 -40.26
CA SER A 160 28.73 -0.90 -40.25
C SER A 160 28.11 0.48 -40.47
N VAL A 161 28.60 1.54 -39.80
CA VAL A 161 28.14 2.92 -39.99
C VAL A 161 28.49 3.44 -41.39
N ALA A 162 29.67 3.14 -41.91
CA ALA A 162 30.03 3.47 -43.29
C ALA A 162 29.09 2.81 -44.31
N ARG A 163 28.73 1.53 -44.10
CA ARG A 163 27.78 0.80 -44.95
C ARG A 163 26.38 1.41 -44.87
N LEU A 164 25.89 1.73 -43.67
CA LEU A 164 24.63 2.46 -43.46
C LEU A 164 24.61 3.80 -44.22
N ARG A 165 25.67 4.62 -44.10
CA ARG A 165 25.80 5.91 -44.83
C ARG A 165 25.67 5.75 -46.35
N THR A 166 26.17 4.67 -46.96
CA THR A 166 26.03 4.44 -48.42
C THR A 166 24.59 4.17 -48.88
N THR A 167 23.73 3.65 -48.00
CA THR A 167 22.35 3.29 -48.35
C THR A 167 21.38 4.48 -48.34
N ARG A 168 21.79 5.65 -47.82
CA ARG A 168 21.03 6.91 -47.72
C ARG A 168 19.65 6.85 -47.04
N ALA A 169 19.28 5.72 -46.44
CA ALA A 169 17.92 5.47 -45.97
C ALA A 169 17.72 5.67 -44.47
N TYR A 170 18.79 5.81 -43.66
CA TYR A 170 18.68 5.73 -42.20
C TYR A 170 19.21 6.99 -41.50
N GLU A 171 18.34 7.73 -40.82
CA GLU A 171 18.67 8.99 -40.12
C GLU A 171 18.88 8.80 -38.61
N MET A 172 18.42 7.68 -38.03
CA MET A 172 18.50 7.44 -36.59
C MET A 172 18.73 5.96 -36.26
N LEU A 173 19.63 5.74 -35.30
CA LEU A 173 20.04 4.46 -34.75
C LEU A 173 19.66 4.40 -33.28
N LEU A 174 19.32 3.21 -32.77
CA LEU A 174 19.10 3.00 -31.34
C LEU A 174 20.25 2.15 -30.78
N CYS A 175 20.86 2.58 -29.67
CA CYS A 175 21.91 1.83 -28.98
C CYS A 175 21.62 1.69 -27.49
N ASP A 176 22.02 0.55 -26.91
CA ASP A 176 22.05 0.38 -25.45
C ASP A 176 23.07 1.37 -24.85
N GLY A 177 22.78 1.90 -23.66
CA GLY A 177 23.62 2.89 -22.98
C GLY A 177 25.04 2.42 -22.72
N GLY A 178 25.26 1.11 -22.55
CA GLY A 178 26.60 0.51 -22.45
C GLY A 178 27.40 0.54 -23.76
N LEU A 179 26.74 0.71 -24.91
CA LEU A 179 27.36 0.83 -26.22
C LEU A 179 27.47 2.28 -26.72
N ARG A 180 26.78 3.25 -26.09
CA ARG A 180 26.74 4.65 -26.54
C ARG A 180 28.11 5.27 -26.83
N ALA A 181 29.09 5.07 -25.95
CA ALA A 181 30.45 5.60 -26.15
C ALA A 181 31.09 5.09 -27.46
N LEU A 182 30.82 3.84 -27.85
CA LEU A 182 31.28 3.27 -29.12
C LEU A 182 30.58 3.93 -30.32
N TYR A 183 29.33 4.38 -30.19
CA TYR A 183 28.60 5.11 -31.23
C TYR A 183 29.13 6.53 -31.41
N GLU A 184 29.41 7.21 -30.30
CA GLU A 184 29.99 8.56 -30.29
C GLU A 184 31.41 8.53 -30.89
N GLU A 185 32.24 7.54 -30.56
CA GLU A 185 33.57 7.35 -31.14
C GLU A 185 33.60 7.13 -32.67
N VAL A 186 32.56 6.54 -33.26
CA VAL A 186 32.46 6.32 -34.73
C VAL A 186 31.72 7.45 -35.47
N GLY A 187 31.40 8.54 -34.78
CA GLY A 187 30.79 9.74 -35.36
C GLY A 187 29.27 9.66 -35.52
N CYS A 188 28.59 9.01 -34.57
CA CYS A 188 27.16 9.20 -34.33
C CYS A 188 26.96 10.19 -33.16
N GLU A 189 25.95 11.05 -33.23
CA GLU A 189 25.62 12.04 -32.20
C GLU A 189 24.42 11.56 -31.39
N CYS A 190 24.47 11.64 -30.06
CA CYS A 190 23.30 11.35 -29.22
C CYS A 190 22.29 12.51 -29.32
N VAL A 191 21.07 12.17 -29.73
CA VAL A 191 19.94 13.10 -29.89
C VAL A 191 19.09 13.15 -28.62
N GLY A 192 19.06 12.07 -27.83
CA GLY A 192 18.34 11.97 -26.56
C GLY A 192 18.35 10.56 -25.99
N GLU A 193 17.77 10.38 -24.79
CA GLU A 193 17.46 9.05 -24.27
C GLU A 193 16.11 8.56 -24.82
N SER A 194 16.02 7.28 -25.15
CA SER A 194 14.80 6.62 -25.65
C SER A 194 13.91 6.18 -24.49
N GLU A 195 12.66 6.64 -24.47
CA GLU A 195 11.66 6.39 -23.41
C GLU A 195 11.08 4.95 -23.37
N ASN A 196 11.68 3.95 -24.02
CA ASN A 196 11.08 2.61 -24.16
C ASN A 196 12.03 1.48 -23.72
N GLY A 197 11.64 0.77 -22.66
CA GLY A 197 12.33 -0.40 -22.09
C GLY A 197 12.99 -0.10 -20.74
N GLY A 198 13.05 -1.09 -19.84
CA GLY A 198 13.64 -0.98 -18.49
C GLY A 198 15.17 -0.91 -18.44
N ARG A 199 15.82 -0.43 -19.51
CA ARG A 199 17.27 -0.19 -19.62
C ARG A 199 17.49 1.17 -20.28
N PRO A 200 18.57 1.90 -19.97
CA PRO A 200 18.86 3.18 -20.63
C PRO A 200 19.30 2.93 -22.07
N TRP A 201 18.41 3.20 -23.04
CA TRP A 201 18.74 3.23 -24.47
C TRP A 201 18.87 4.68 -24.94
N SER A 202 19.81 4.96 -25.85
CA SER A 202 20.00 6.30 -26.42
C SER A 202 19.66 6.32 -27.91
N GLU A 203 19.06 7.42 -28.36
CA GLU A 203 18.78 7.71 -29.77
C GLU A 203 20.00 8.39 -30.40
N MET A 204 20.65 7.71 -31.35
CA MET A 204 21.90 8.14 -31.97
C MET A 204 21.68 8.49 -33.45
N ARG A 205 22.00 9.71 -33.88
CA ARG A 205 21.95 10.11 -35.29
C ARG A 205 23.31 9.94 -35.95
N VAL A 206 23.34 9.39 -37.17
CA VAL A 206 24.56 9.36 -37.97
C VAL A 206 24.79 10.76 -38.57
N VAL A 207 25.79 11.49 -38.06
CA VAL A 207 26.11 12.82 -38.60
C VAL A 207 26.72 12.67 -39.99
N GLY A 208 26.21 13.42 -40.97
CA GLY A 208 26.73 13.46 -42.33
C GLY A 208 27.85 14.50 -42.50
N PRO A 209 28.77 14.35 -43.48
CA PRO A 209 29.71 15.41 -43.80
C PRO A 209 28.97 16.58 -44.45
N ALA A 210 29.08 17.78 -43.85
CA ALA A 210 28.58 19.00 -44.45
C ALA A 210 29.21 19.23 -45.84
N THR A 211 28.41 19.62 -46.82
CA THR A 211 28.92 20.06 -48.12
C THR A 211 29.66 21.40 -47.98
N ALA A 212 30.70 21.60 -48.78
CA ALA A 212 31.75 22.60 -48.55
C ALA A 212 31.36 24.08 -48.80
N ALA A 213 30.17 24.52 -48.40
CA ALA A 213 29.65 25.87 -48.61
C ALA A 213 29.83 26.82 -47.41
N GLU A 214 30.06 26.31 -46.19
CA GLU A 214 30.09 27.12 -44.95
C GLU A 214 31.49 27.32 -44.35
N LEU A 215 32.54 26.72 -44.93
CA LEU A 215 33.94 26.92 -44.50
C LEU A 215 34.57 28.16 -45.13
N GLY A 216 34.19 29.33 -44.63
CA GLY A 216 34.88 30.61 -44.87
C GLY A 216 36.23 30.67 -44.13
N ILE A 217 37.26 30.00 -44.65
CA ILE A 217 38.58 29.92 -44.00
C ILE A 217 39.33 31.26 -44.07
N GLY A 218 39.45 31.93 -42.93
CA GLY A 218 40.44 32.98 -42.65
C GLY A 218 41.71 32.41 -42.00
N LYS A 219 42.88 32.71 -42.57
CA LYS A 219 44.19 32.11 -42.19
C LYS A 219 44.64 32.42 -40.76
N GLY A 220 45.21 31.40 -40.10
CA GLY A 220 45.61 31.44 -38.69
C GLY A 220 47.03 31.91 -38.31
N SER A 221 47.23 31.95 -36.98
CA SER A 221 48.48 32.00 -36.19
C SER A 221 48.12 32.06 -34.69
N GLY A 222 48.74 31.37 -33.73
CA GLY A 222 49.75 30.30 -33.80
C GLY A 222 50.57 30.23 -32.49
N LEU A 223 50.68 29.02 -31.89
CA LEU A 223 51.22 28.74 -30.53
C LEU A 223 50.36 29.33 -29.38
N ASP A 224 50.25 28.75 -28.18
CA ASP A 224 50.99 27.64 -27.51
C ASP A 224 50.08 26.91 -26.47
N GLY A 225 50.45 25.68 -26.04
CA GLY A 225 50.10 25.19 -24.68
C GLY A 225 49.29 23.89 -24.49
N LEU A 226 49.99 22.75 -24.35
CA LEU A 226 49.70 21.51 -23.55
C LEU A 226 48.29 20.85 -23.61
N LEU A 227 48.18 19.65 -24.20
CA LEU A 227 48.25 18.28 -23.57
C LEU A 227 46.97 17.92 -22.78
N GLU A 228 46.10 17.05 -23.32
CA GLU A 228 46.11 15.56 -23.24
C GLU A 228 45.78 14.99 -21.85
N ALA A 229 45.11 13.85 -21.66
CA ALA A 229 44.23 12.98 -22.47
C ALA A 229 43.82 11.78 -21.58
N GLY A 230 42.84 10.95 -22.01
CA GLY A 230 42.83 9.53 -21.65
C GLY A 230 41.59 8.99 -20.91
N ALA A 231 40.66 8.43 -21.67
CA ALA A 231 39.62 7.52 -21.18
C ALA A 231 40.17 6.12 -20.84
N GLY A 232 39.36 5.25 -20.20
CA GLY A 232 39.48 3.79 -20.42
C GLY A 232 39.33 2.84 -19.23
N VAL A 233 38.08 2.58 -18.81
CA VAL A 233 37.46 1.25 -18.57
C VAL A 233 38.31 0.05 -18.09
N GLY A 234 37.86 -0.63 -17.01
CA GLY A 234 38.22 -2.03 -16.71
C GLY A 234 37.53 -2.65 -15.48
N SER A 235 36.88 -3.82 -15.64
CA SER A 235 36.20 -4.63 -14.60
C SER A 235 37.19 -5.51 -13.78
N ALA A 236 36.84 -6.39 -12.82
CA ALA A 236 35.58 -7.03 -12.40
C ALA A 236 35.62 -7.42 -10.88
N GLY A 237 34.54 -8.02 -10.34
CA GLY A 237 34.35 -8.22 -8.89
C GLY A 237 34.63 -9.62 -8.30
N GLY A 238 34.34 -9.76 -7.01
CA GLY A 238 34.38 -10.99 -6.19
C GLY A 238 33.76 -10.71 -4.80
N GLY A 239 33.09 -11.68 -4.17
CA GLY A 239 32.13 -11.42 -3.09
C GLY A 239 32.61 -11.56 -1.64
N ASN A 240 32.10 -10.67 -0.77
CA ASN A 240 31.95 -10.69 0.70
C ASN A 240 33.19 -10.90 1.61
N PRO A 241 33.25 -10.30 2.82
CA PRO A 241 32.15 -9.66 3.59
C PRO A 241 32.45 -8.27 4.20
N VAL A 242 31.47 -7.74 4.96
CA VAL A 242 31.55 -6.71 6.04
C VAL A 242 31.39 -5.22 5.68
N GLY A 243 30.35 -4.61 6.27
CA GLY A 243 30.42 -3.27 6.89
C GLY A 243 30.26 -2.02 6.00
N ARG A 244 29.10 -1.38 6.10
CA ARG A 244 28.90 0.03 5.73
C ARG A 244 28.94 0.88 7.01
N ILE A 245 29.62 2.02 6.98
CA ILE A 245 29.48 3.05 8.03
C ILE A 245 28.83 4.29 7.39
N ALA A 246 27.71 4.73 7.96
CA ALA A 246 27.05 5.97 7.58
C ALA A 246 27.66 7.16 8.37
N SER A 247 27.96 8.24 7.65
CA SER A 247 28.17 9.62 8.15
C SER A 247 28.88 9.82 9.50
N PHE A 248 30.15 10.28 9.48
CA PHE A 248 30.90 10.70 10.67
C PHE A 248 30.48 12.07 11.23
N THR A 249 29.22 12.18 11.65
CA THR A 249 28.66 13.38 12.31
C THR A 249 27.94 12.97 13.59
N GLY A 250 28.69 12.86 14.70
CA GLY A 250 28.12 12.71 16.06
C GLY A 250 28.49 11.42 16.83
N VAL A 251 29.31 10.53 16.27
CA VAL A 251 29.79 9.33 16.99
C VAL A 251 31.25 9.54 17.41
N GLU A 252 31.54 9.51 18.72
CA GLU A 252 32.92 9.41 19.21
C GLU A 252 33.44 7.99 18.95
N LEU A 253 34.50 7.89 18.15
CA LEU A 253 35.22 6.63 17.93
C LEU A 253 36.07 6.32 19.17
N GLU A 254 35.77 5.22 19.87
CA GLU A 254 36.39 4.83 21.15
C GLU A 254 37.92 4.68 21.04
N TYR A 255 38.45 4.29 19.87
CA TYR A 255 39.89 4.16 19.59
C TYR A 255 40.36 5.07 18.42
N GLY A 256 39.54 6.05 18.03
CA GLY A 256 39.85 6.98 16.95
C GLY A 256 40.01 6.28 15.59
N ILE A 257 41.01 6.68 14.80
CA ILE A 257 41.14 6.23 13.41
C ILE A 257 41.43 4.71 13.26
N GLY A 258 41.85 4.04 14.35
CA GLY A 258 42.05 2.58 14.36
C GLY A 258 40.77 1.77 14.14
N ASP A 259 39.60 2.35 14.41
CA ASP A 259 38.31 1.68 14.21
C ASP A 259 37.92 1.57 12.72
N VAL A 260 38.46 2.47 11.87
CA VAL A 260 38.13 2.59 10.43
C VAL A 260 39.27 2.18 9.49
N VAL A 261 40.43 1.81 10.03
CA VAL A 261 41.62 1.36 9.29
C VAL A 261 41.89 -0.12 9.62
N THR A 262 42.40 -0.90 8.66
CA THR A 262 42.95 -2.23 8.95
C THR A 262 44.23 -2.11 9.79
N LEU A 263 44.19 -2.52 11.06
CA LEU A 263 45.37 -2.62 11.92
C LEU A 263 46.35 -3.69 11.41
N ASP A 264 47.64 -3.50 11.67
CA ASP A 264 48.64 -4.54 11.41
C ASP A 264 48.59 -5.69 12.45
N GLN A 265 49.38 -6.74 12.26
CA GLN A 265 49.41 -7.92 13.13
C GLN A 265 49.87 -7.64 14.58
N SER A 266 50.37 -6.43 14.88
CA SER A 266 50.69 -5.98 16.24
C SER A 266 49.57 -5.16 16.91
N GLY A 267 48.47 -4.92 16.22
CA GLY A 267 47.36 -4.09 16.70
C GLY A 267 47.63 -2.59 16.62
N SER A 268 48.64 -2.17 15.85
CA SER A 268 49.01 -0.76 15.71
C SER A 268 48.45 -0.13 14.44
N VAL A 269 48.12 1.16 14.48
CA VAL A 269 47.79 1.97 13.30
C VAL A 269 49.09 2.40 12.63
N SER A 270 49.68 1.53 11.81
CA SER A 270 50.87 1.88 11.04
C SER A 270 50.52 2.61 9.74
N ASP A 271 51.42 3.51 9.34
CA ASP A 271 51.25 4.40 8.19
C ASP A 271 51.17 3.56 6.90
N GLY A 272 49.95 3.45 6.36
CA GLY A 272 49.65 2.63 5.20
C GLY A 272 48.61 1.51 5.36
N GLY A 273 47.93 1.39 6.51
CA GLY A 273 46.69 0.62 6.59
C GLY A 273 45.60 1.18 5.64
N VAL A 274 44.70 0.32 5.16
CA VAL A 274 43.62 0.71 4.24
C VAL A 274 42.28 0.88 4.97
N ASN A 275 41.36 1.65 4.40
CA ASN A 275 40.04 1.84 5.00
C ASN A 275 39.26 0.51 5.05
N LYS A 276 38.78 0.16 6.23
CA LYS A 276 38.11 -1.13 6.52
C LYS A 276 36.67 -1.20 5.99
N TYR A 277 36.07 -0.05 5.68
CA TYR A 277 34.66 0.09 5.36
C TYR A 277 34.43 1.05 4.19
N VAL A 278 33.29 0.90 3.51
CA VAL A 278 32.80 1.88 2.54
C VAL A 278 32.43 3.17 3.27
N LEU A 279 33.09 4.28 2.91
CA LEU A 279 32.88 5.62 3.45
C LEU A 279 31.88 6.39 2.59
N LEU A 280 30.80 6.85 3.20
CA LEU A 280 29.71 7.57 2.54
C LEU A 280 29.78 9.09 2.77
N CYS A 281 29.09 9.85 1.92
CA CYS A 281 28.93 11.29 2.09
C CYS A 281 28.22 11.62 3.42
N PRO A 282 28.76 12.53 4.25
CA PRO A 282 28.18 12.87 5.55
C PRO A 282 26.94 13.77 5.50
N ARG A 283 26.42 14.09 4.31
CA ARG A 283 25.13 14.78 4.18
C ARG A 283 24.00 13.78 4.33
N SER A 284 23.06 14.05 5.23
CA SER A 284 21.85 13.24 5.42
C SER A 284 21.13 13.01 4.08
N GLY A 285 20.66 11.78 3.86
CA GLY A 285 19.98 11.36 2.62
C GLY A 285 20.86 11.27 1.36
N CYS A 286 22.16 11.64 1.40
CA CYS A 286 22.97 11.70 0.19
C CYS A 286 23.40 10.32 -0.33
N GLY A 287 23.77 9.38 0.55
CA GLY A 287 24.11 7.98 0.21
C GLY A 287 25.34 7.77 -0.69
N CYS A 288 25.87 8.82 -1.35
CA CYS A 288 27.00 8.72 -2.28
C CYS A 288 28.24 8.14 -1.60
N VAL A 289 28.86 7.14 -2.23
CA VAL A 289 30.14 6.57 -1.78
C VAL A 289 31.25 7.56 -2.09
N ILE A 290 31.96 8.03 -1.06
CA ILE A 290 33.19 8.83 -1.21
C ILE A 290 34.38 7.91 -1.47
N LEU A 291 34.44 6.77 -0.76
CA LEU A 291 35.56 5.84 -0.78
C LEU A 291 35.03 4.42 -0.56
N ARG A 292 35.33 3.47 -1.46
CA ARG A 292 35.05 2.05 -1.21
C ARG A 292 36.07 1.44 -0.25
N ASP A 293 35.69 0.38 0.42
CA ASP A 293 36.56 -0.42 1.29
C ASP A 293 37.84 -0.86 0.56
N GLY A 294 38.98 -0.82 1.27
CA GLY A 294 40.30 -1.18 0.74
C GLY A 294 40.94 -0.19 -0.25
N VAL A 295 40.24 0.86 -0.70
CA VAL A 295 40.71 1.76 -1.78
C VAL A 295 41.57 2.93 -1.26
N GLY A 296 41.25 3.46 -0.08
CA GLY A 296 41.99 4.54 0.55
C GLY A 296 43.09 3.98 1.44
N LYS A 297 44.34 4.31 1.13
CA LYS A 297 45.49 4.05 2.02
C LYS A 297 45.68 5.22 2.96
N LEU A 298 45.66 5.01 4.28
CA LEU A 298 45.93 6.09 5.21
C LEU A 298 47.41 6.47 5.11
N ILE A 299 47.68 7.77 4.97
CA ILE A 299 49.02 8.35 5.03
C ILE A 299 49.02 9.59 5.93
N GLN A 300 50.14 9.92 6.55
CA GLN A 300 50.34 11.22 7.16
C GLN A 300 50.91 12.24 6.15
N LYS A 301 50.35 13.46 6.12
CA LYS A 301 50.80 14.60 5.31
C LYS A 301 50.63 15.91 6.07
N ASP A 302 51.49 16.88 5.81
CA ASP A 302 51.30 18.22 6.36
C ASP A 302 50.02 18.86 5.81
N ALA A 303 49.24 19.47 6.70
CA ALA A 303 48.07 20.25 6.35
C ALA A 303 48.47 21.40 5.41
N ILE A 304 47.64 21.64 4.41
CA ILE A 304 47.78 22.71 3.42
C ILE A 304 46.48 23.49 3.38
N GLU A 305 46.61 24.82 3.43
CA GLU A 305 45.49 25.75 3.39
C GLU A 305 44.95 25.83 1.95
N LEU A 306 43.74 25.33 1.73
CA LEU A 306 43.11 25.19 0.41
C LEU A 306 41.98 26.21 0.16
N GLU A 307 41.45 26.84 1.20
CA GLU A 307 40.43 27.88 1.12
C GLU A 307 41.09 29.28 1.16
N PRO A 308 40.64 30.25 0.35
CA PRO A 308 41.16 31.61 0.43
C PRO A 308 40.70 32.30 1.72
N SER A 309 41.66 32.91 2.43
CA SER A 309 41.51 33.57 3.76
C SER A 309 40.42 34.64 3.92
N GLU A 310 39.69 34.98 2.85
CA GLU A 310 38.64 36.00 2.82
C GLU A 310 37.20 35.43 2.90
N LYS A 311 37.04 34.10 2.94
CA LYS A 311 35.73 33.43 3.12
C LYS A 311 35.59 32.82 4.51
N ALA A 312 34.45 33.08 5.16
CA ALA A 312 34.06 32.35 6.36
C ALA A 312 33.67 30.90 6.02
N PRO A 313 34.13 29.89 6.78
CA PRO A 313 33.84 28.48 6.50
C PRO A 313 32.35 28.16 6.71
N THR A 314 31.82 27.28 5.87
CA THR A 314 30.45 26.76 5.98
C THR A 314 30.31 25.81 7.17
N ALA A 315 29.26 26.00 7.98
CA ALA A 315 29.06 25.39 9.30
C ALA A 315 28.76 23.87 9.33
N LEU A 316 29.12 23.12 8.27
CA LEU A 316 28.84 21.68 8.13
C LEU A 316 30.05 20.77 8.40
N LEU A 317 31.27 21.33 8.52
CA LEU A 317 32.49 20.57 8.80
C LEU A 317 33.43 21.35 9.74
N THR A 318 34.16 20.63 10.58
CA THR A 318 35.20 21.21 11.46
C THR A 318 36.38 21.74 10.61
N PRO A 319 36.94 22.93 10.90
CA PRO A 319 38.10 23.45 10.18
C PRO A 319 39.33 22.52 10.25
N LEU A 320 40.11 22.45 9.17
CA LEU A 320 41.39 21.75 9.17
C LEU A 320 42.42 22.48 10.06
N PRO A 321 43.42 21.75 10.61
CA PRO A 321 44.53 22.36 11.35
C PRO A 321 45.34 23.35 10.51
N PRO A 322 46.06 24.30 11.14
CA PRO A 322 46.92 25.26 10.43
C PRO A 322 47.98 24.58 9.56
N ALA A 323 48.34 25.24 8.46
CA ALA A 323 49.28 24.71 7.49
C ALA A 323 50.64 24.32 8.13
N GLY A 324 51.16 23.15 7.75
CA GLY A 324 52.41 22.61 8.31
C GLY A 324 52.26 21.74 9.57
N GLN A 325 51.04 21.44 10.04
CA GLN A 325 50.83 20.37 11.02
C GLN A 325 50.50 19.03 10.34
N PRO A 326 51.07 17.90 10.77
CA PRO A 326 50.89 16.62 10.10
C PRO A 326 49.52 16.00 10.43
N ILE A 327 48.67 15.89 9.41
CA ILE A 327 47.33 15.31 9.45
C ILE A 327 47.28 13.95 8.75
N HIS A 328 46.33 13.10 9.13
CA HIS A 328 46.08 11.85 8.42
C HIS A 328 45.12 12.08 7.25
N CYS A 329 45.47 11.55 6.08
CA CYS A 329 44.71 11.69 4.83
C CYS A 329 44.60 10.34 4.13
N TRP A 330 43.51 10.12 3.39
CA TRP A 330 43.36 8.96 2.52
C TRP A 330 44.05 9.22 1.18
N LEU A 331 45.12 8.49 0.90
CA LEU A 331 45.76 8.44 -0.41
C LEU A 331 45.04 7.41 -1.29
N VAL A 332 44.53 7.87 -2.42
CA VAL A 332 43.96 7.03 -3.48
C VAL A 332 44.88 7.08 -4.69
N GLN A 333 45.24 5.93 -5.24
CA GLN A 333 46.07 5.83 -6.45
C GLN A 333 45.43 4.85 -7.47
N PRO A 334 45.34 5.22 -8.76
CA PRO A 334 45.69 6.53 -9.34
C PRO A 334 44.80 7.66 -8.80
N SER A 335 45.20 8.91 -9.05
CA SER A 335 44.50 10.11 -8.54
C SER A 335 43.01 10.08 -8.88
N PRO A 336 42.09 10.46 -7.96
CA PRO A 336 40.66 10.57 -8.27
C PRO A 336 40.35 11.50 -9.46
N MET A 337 41.23 12.45 -9.77
CA MET A 337 41.11 13.33 -10.95
C MET A 337 41.37 12.61 -12.29
N ALA A 338 41.83 11.36 -12.29
CA ALA A 338 41.92 10.54 -13.50
C ALA A 338 40.56 9.91 -13.91
N PHE A 339 39.51 10.11 -13.12
CA PHE A 339 38.14 9.76 -13.48
C PHE A 339 37.36 11.03 -13.85
N GLU A 340 37.27 11.34 -15.15
CA GLU A 340 36.27 12.28 -15.68
C GLU A 340 34.86 11.66 -15.61
N ASN A 341 34.35 11.51 -14.38
CA ASN A 341 32.93 11.36 -14.05
C ASN A 341 32.74 11.32 -12.52
N ILE A 342 32.93 12.47 -11.85
CA ILE A 342 32.24 12.70 -10.57
C ILE A 342 30.78 13.00 -10.92
N GLY A 343 29.99 11.94 -11.08
CA GLY A 343 28.55 12.08 -11.21
C GLY A 343 27.97 12.65 -9.93
N PHE A 344 27.21 13.74 -10.05
CA PHE A 344 26.12 14.00 -9.11
C PHE A 344 25.05 12.94 -9.37
N SER A 345 25.27 11.72 -8.88
CA SER A 345 24.23 10.70 -8.87
C SER A 345 23.11 11.16 -7.94
N ARG A 346 21.94 11.45 -8.54
CA ARG A 346 20.67 11.39 -7.80
C ARG A 346 20.54 10.00 -7.17
N PRO A 347 19.81 9.86 -6.05
CA PRO A 347 19.47 8.55 -5.53
C PRO A 347 18.78 7.70 -6.60
N VAL A 348 19.05 6.40 -6.60
CA VAL A 348 18.10 5.42 -7.12
C VAL A 348 16.96 5.38 -6.11
N GLY A 349 15.98 6.26 -6.32
CA GLY A 349 14.63 6.05 -5.79
C GLY A 349 13.91 5.02 -6.68
N GLU A 350 12.98 4.30 -6.07
CA GLU A 350 12.20 3.25 -6.72
C GLU A 350 11.35 3.78 -7.89
N GLU A 351 10.85 2.86 -8.72
CA GLU A 351 9.95 3.17 -9.83
C GLU A 351 8.65 3.81 -9.30
N LEU A 352 8.57 5.14 -9.38
CA LEU A 352 7.32 5.87 -9.33
C LEU A 352 6.73 5.91 -10.74
N ASP A 353 5.54 5.32 -10.88
CA ASP A 353 4.74 5.23 -12.11
C ASP A 353 4.74 6.52 -12.95
N ASP A 354 4.91 6.39 -14.27
CA ASP A 354 4.86 7.49 -15.23
C ASP A 354 3.51 8.25 -15.18
N PRO A 355 3.46 9.51 -14.68
CA PRO A 355 2.23 10.28 -14.60
C PRO A 355 1.94 11.08 -15.89
N THR A 356 2.81 11.01 -16.92
CA THR A 356 2.93 12.09 -17.92
C THR A 356 1.76 12.22 -18.87
N SER A 357 0.94 11.18 -19.06
CA SER A 357 -0.30 11.28 -19.84
C SER A 357 -1.36 12.13 -19.13
N MET A 358 -1.49 12.01 -17.81
CA MET A 358 -2.39 12.83 -17.00
C MET A 358 -1.76 14.20 -16.66
N ALA A 359 -0.43 14.27 -16.49
CA ALA A 359 0.27 15.52 -16.20
C ALA A 359 0.09 16.58 -17.28
N LYS A 360 0.06 16.19 -18.57
CA LYS A 360 -0.15 17.12 -19.69
C LYS A 360 -1.57 17.72 -19.73
N LEU A 361 -2.59 17.00 -19.25
CA LEU A 361 -3.93 17.56 -19.03
C LEU A 361 -3.98 18.44 -17.76
N ARG A 362 -3.32 18.01 -16.68
CA ARG A 362 -3.26 18.77 -15.41
C ARG A 362 -2.53 20.11 -15.56
N LEU A 363 -1.41 20.16 -16.28
CA LEU A 363 -0.62 21.39 -16.43
C LEU A 363 -1.36 22.49 -17.21
N ALA A 364 -2.20 22.11 -18.18
CA ALA A 364 -3.05 23.04 -18.92
C ALA A 364 -4.17 23.67 -18.06
N CYS A 365 -4.68 22.96 -17.05
CA CYS A 365 -5.68 23.47 -16.11
C CYS A 365 -5.06 24.26 -14.93
N VAL A 366 -3.84 23.92 -14.50
CA VAL A 366 -3.19 24.53 -13.32
C VAL A 366 -2.58 25.91 -13.62
N LEU A 367 -2.07 26.15 -14.84
CA LEU A 367 -1.36 27.38 -15.18
C LEU A 367 -2.24 28.65 -15.33
N ALA A 368 -3.56 28.54 -15.17
CA ALA A 368 -4.49 29.68 -15.26
C ALA A 368 -4.79 30.38 -13.92
N SER A 369 -4.30 29.88 -12.78
CA SER A 369 -4.76 30.30 -11.43
C SER A 369 -3.67 30.85 -10.49
N ILE A 370 -2.51 31.29 -10.98
CA ILE A 370 -1.48 31.95 -10.15
C ILE A 370 -1.52 33.47 -10.37
N ASN A 371 -2.57 34.12 -9.84
CA ASN A 371 -2.59 35.56 -9.59
C ASN A 371 -3.39 35.86 -8.31
N ALA A 372 -2.66 36.23 -7.25
CA ALA A 372 -3.18 36.89 -6.04
C ALA A 372 -4.41 36.27 -5.35
N VAL A 373 -4.37 34.97 -5.02
CA VAL A 373 -5.29 34.42 -4.00
C VAL A 373 -5.02 35.13 -2.67
N ARG A 374 -5.99 35.91 -2.19
CA ARG A 374 -6.00 36.36 -0.79
C ARG A 374 -6.35 35.16 0.07
N LEU A 375 -5.44 34.79 0.99
CA LEU A 375 -5.70 33.79 2.01
C LEU A 375 -6.98 34.16 2.78
N ALA A 376 -7.88 33.18 2.97
CA ALA A 376 -8.99 33.35 3.89
C ALA A 376 -8.42 33.54 5.31
N LEU A 377 -8.93 34.53 6.02
CA LEU A 377 -8.48 34.91 7.38
C LEU A 377 -9.29 34.21 8.49
N SER A 378 -10.22 33.33 8.12
CA SER A 378 -11.13 32.64 9.03
C SER A 378 -11.69 31.36 8.40
N ALA A 379 -12.33 30.52 9.21
CA ALA A 379 -13.08 29.37 8.73
C ALA A 379 -14.11 29.75 7.63
N PRO A 380 -14.34 28.91 6.60
CA PRO A 380 -15.28 29.21 5.52
C PRO A 380 -16.73 29.27 6.00
N SER A 381 -17.57 30.09 5.36
CA SER A 381 -18.96 30.26 5.78
C SER A 381 -19.74 28.94 5.73
N GLY A 382 -20.33 28.56 6.87
CA GLY A 382 -21.04 27.30 7.04
C GLY A 382 -20.20 26.13 7.56
N PHE A 383 -18.91 26.34 7.86
CA PHE A 383 -18.14 25.41 8.69
C PHE A 383 -18.80 25.28 10.08
N PRO A 384 -18.79 24.09 10.73
CA PRO A 384 -19.42 23.88 12.02
C PRO A 384 -18.99 24.86 13.11
N ALA A 385 -19.95 25.40 13.86
CA ALA A 385 -19.70 26.43 14.86
C ALA A 385 -18.89 25.94 16.09
N LEU A 386 -18.87 24.63 16.33
CA LEU A 386 -18.01 23.98 17.34
C LEU A 386 -16.68 23.47 16.74
N GLY A 387 -16.46 23.67 15.43
CA GLY A 387 -15.30 23.17 14.72
C GLY A 387 -15.28 21.65 14.49
N ASN A 388 -16.43 20.96 14.53
CA ASN A 388 -16.48 19.52 14.24
C ASN A 388 -16.28 19.23 12.74
N GLY A 389 -15.06 19.40 12.23
CA GLY A 389 -14.77 19.29 10.82
C GLY A 389 -13.31 19.54 10.45
N LEU A 390 -12.98 19.21 9.20
CA LEU A 390 -11.67 19.46 8.61
C LEU A 390 -11.82 20.56 7.55
N TRP A 391 -10.96 21.57 7.53
CA TRP A 391 -11.05 22.67 6.54
C TRP A 391 -9.68 23.16 6.02
N TYR A 392 -9.70 23.68 4.79
CA TYR A 392 -8.51 23.99 3.99
C TYR A 392 -8.71 25.23 3.12
N THR A 393 -7.64 26.00 2.92
CA THR A 393 -7.61 27.19 2.05
C THR A 393 -7.17 26.91 0.61
N THR A 394 -6.88 25.66 0.25
CA THR A 394 -6.43 25.27 -1.10
C THR A 394 -7.09 23.97 -1.59
N PRO A 395 -7.28 23.80 -2.91
CA PRO A 395 -7.65 22.51 -3.50
C PRO A 395 -6.62 21.42 -3.22
N GLY A 396 -7.08 20.18 -3.09
CA GLY A 396 -6.22 19.02 -2.90
C GLY A 396 -5.57 18.53 -4.20
N THR A 397 -4.33 18.04 -4.09
CA THR A 397 -3.52 17.56 -5.23
C THR A 397 -3.08 16.09 -5.14
N ILE A 398 -3.15 15.51 -3.94
CA ILE A 398 -2.64 14.17 -3.60
C ILE A 398 -3.79 13.47 -2.86
N TRP A 399 -4.17 12.28 -3.32
CA TRP A 399 -5.39 11.64 -2.86
C TRP A 399 -5.32 11.22 -1.38
N SER A 400 -4.23 10.56 -0.99
CA SER A 400 -4.03 10.09 0.40
C SER A 400 -3.78 11.20 1.41
N ARG A 401 -3.34 12.39 0.97
CA ARG A 401 -3.03 13.54 1.85
C ARG A 401 -4.10 14.62 1.90
N HIS A 402 -4.86 14.79 0.83
CA HIS A 402 -5.71 15.97 0.65
C HIS A 402 -7.18 15.65 0.37
N SER A 403 -7.56 14.41 0.08
CA SER A 403 -8.95 14.11 -0.26
C SER A 403 -9.88 14.18 0.95
N LEU A 404 -11.14 14.59 0.72
CA LEU A 404 -12.21 14.56 1.71
C LEU A 404 -13.14 13.37 1.41
N PRO A 405 -13.17 12.34 2.27
CA PRO A 405 -13.99 11.15 2.07
C PRO A 405 -15.45 11.41 2.43
N LEU A 406 -16.31 10.66 1.74
CA LEU A 406 -17.75 10.57 1.93
C LEU A 406 -18.17 9.13 1.63
N GLY A 407 -19.24 8.65 2.26
CA GLY A 407 -19.78 7.34 1.93
C GLY A 407 -21.08 7.03 2.64
N ASN A 408 -21.81 6.06 2.11
CA ASN A 408 -23.07 5.57 2.64
C ASN A 408 -23.10 4.04 2.85
N GLY A 409 -21.93 3.40 2.89
CA GLY A 409 -21.79 1.96 2.96
C GLY A 409 -21.82 1.23 1.62
N PHE A 410 -22.76 1.58 0.73
CA PHE A 410 -22.89 0.98 -0.61
C PHE A 410 -21.95 1.62 -1.62
N LEU A 411 -21.87 2.95 -1.56
CA LEU A 411 -21.06 3.82 -2.39
C LEU A 411 -20.19 4.67 -1.50
N THR A 412 -18.96 4.90 -1.93
CA THR A 412 -18.12 5.93 -1.35
C THR A 412 -17.56 6.84 -2.44
N ALA A 413 -17.16 8.03 -2.01
CA ALA A 413 -16.55 9.02 -2.85
C ALA A 413 -15.48 9.79 -2.08
N THR A 414 -14.53 10.37 -2.79
CA THR A 414 -13.62 11.37 -2.21
C THR A 414 -13.53 12.59 -3.12
N THR A 415 -13.51 13.79 -2.54
CA THR A 415 -13.42 15.07 -3.28
C THR A 415 -12.09 15.78 -3.01
N LEU A 416 -11.62 16.56 -3.98
CA LEU A 416 -10.40 17.38 -3.86
C LEU A 416 -10.73 18.88 -3.78
N GLY A 417 -11.94 19.30 -4.16
CA GLY A 417 -12.39 20.70 -4.11
C GLY A 417 -11.89 21.53 -5.28
N GLY A 418 -11.72 20.92 -6.45
CA GLY A 418 -11.19 21.59 -7.66
C GLY A 418 -12.20 22.57 -8.26
N ILE A 419 -11.79 23.82 -8.49
CA ILE A 419 -12.72 24.89 -8.90
C ILE A 419 -13.28 24.65 -10.31
N LEU A 420 -12.42 24.74 -11.33
CA LEU A 420 -12.76 24.52 -12.74
C LEU A 420 -13.21 23.08 -13.01
N CYS A 421 -12.49 22.12 -12.42
CA CYS A 421 -12.65 20.69 -12.63
C CYS A 421 -12.57 19.99 -11.27
N GLU A 422 -13.68 19.40 -10.83
CA GLU A 422 -13.70 18.46 -9.70
C GLU A 422 -13.43 17.06 -10.22
N SER A 423 -12.55 16.32 -9.54
CA SER A 423 -12.36 14.89 -9.77
C SER A 423 -12.84 14.15 -8.53
N THR A 424 -14.10 13.71 -8.56
CA THR A 424 -14.69 12.93 -7.47
C THR A 424 -14.39 11.46 -7.72
N GLN A 425 -13.48 10.87 -6.94
CA GLN A 425 -13.24 9.41 -6.94
C GLN A 425 -14.54 8.70 -6.58
N LEU A 426 -14.82 7.58 -7.23
CA LEU A 426 -16.00 6.74 -7.01
C LEU A 426 -15.59 5.32 -6.64
N ASN A 427 -16.34 4.72 -5.73
CA ASN A 427 -16.19 3.33 -5.31
C ASN A 427 -17.58 2.70 -5.09
N ILE A 428 -17.69 1.43 -5.41
CA ILE A 428 -18.84 0.57 -5.12
C ILE A 428 -18.34 -0.51 -4.17
N GLU A 429 -19.07 -0.83 -3.11
CA GLU A 429 -18.58 -1.74 -2.07
C GLU A 429 -18.19 -3.13 -2.56
N SER A 430 -18.94 -3.64 -3.53
CA SER A 430 -18.83 -4.98 -4.09
C SER A 430 -17.92 -5.05 -5.31
N LEU A 431 -17.29 -3.95 -5.75
CA LEU A 431 -16.42 -3.95 -6.91
C LEU A 431 -15.04 -4.56 -6.60
N TRP A 432 -14.92 -5.86 -6.86
CA TRP A 432 -13.68 -6.61 -6.71
C TRP A 432 -13.32 -7.32 -8.02
N THR A 433 -12.03 -7.42 -8.30
CA THR A 433 -11.47 -8.34 -9.29
C THR A 433 -11.34 -9.75 -8.68
N GLY A 434 -11.12 -10.78 -9.49
CA GLY A 434 -10.83 -12.14 -9.01
C GLY A 434 -12.07 -13.00 -8.71
N GLY A 435 -11.90 -13.97 -7.81
CA GLY A 435 -12.92 -14.92 -7.41
C GLY A 435 -13.44 -15.81 -8.56
N PRO A 436 -14.66 -16.38 -8.41
CA PRO A 436 -15.34 -17.11 -9.48
C PRO A 436 -15.69 -16.25 -10.70
N PHE A 437 -15.67 -14.92 -10.54
CA PHE A 437 -15.83 -13.97 -11.64
C PHE A 437 -14.65 -13.99 -12.60
N ALA A 438 -13.42 -14.23 -12.12
CA ALA A 438 -12.22 -14.34 -12.95
C ALA A 438 -11.87 -15.79 -13.34
N ASP A 439 -12.17 -16.77 -12.47
CA ASP A 439 -11.96 -18.19 -12.75
C ASP A 439 -13.14 -19.01 -12.19
N PRO A 440 -14.04 -19.56 -13.03
CA PRO A 440 -15.17 -20.38 -12.57
C PRO A 440 -14.80 -21.64 -11.79
N THR A 441 -13.53 -22.07 -11.84
CA THR A 441 -13.02 -23.20 -11.04
C THR A 441 -12.49 -22.77 -9.67
N TYR A 442 -12.37 -21.46 -9.42
CA TYR A 442 -11.89 -20.89 -8.16
C TYR A 442 -12.70 -21.42 -6.97
N ASN A 443 -11.97 -21.90 -5.97
CA ASN A 443 -12.55 -22.57 -4.83
C ASN A 443 -12.24 -21.89 -3.48
N GLY A 444 -11.79 -20.64 -3.47
CA GLY A 444 -11.32 -19.95 -2.26
C GLY A 444 -9.99 -20.48 -1.71
N GLY A 445 -9.25 -21.25 -2.53
CA GLY A 445 -8.01 -21.94 -2.12
C GLY A 445 -8.24 -23.22 -1.31
N ASN A 446 -9.48 -23.69 -1.20
CA ASN A 446 -9.86 -24.87 -0.42
C ASN A 446 -9.27 -26.17 -0.98
N LYS A 447 -8.85 -27.11 -0.12
CA LYS A 447 -8.47 -28.46 -0.55
C LYS A 447 -9.70 -29.31 -0.89
N GLN A 448 -9.69 -29.93 -2.06
CA GLN A 448 -10.72 -30.85 -2.54
C GLN A 448 -10.74 -32.16 -1.72
N SER A 449 -11.82 -32.92 -1.80
CA SER A 449 -12.03 -34.12 -0.96
C SER A 449 -10.95 -35.20 -1.13
N ASP A 450 -10.33 -35.28 -2.30
CA ASP A 450 -9.22 -36.17 -2.65
C ASP A 450 -7.84 -35.66 -2.17
N GLU A 451 -7.69 -34.35 -1.96
CA GLU A 451 -6.50 -33.74 -1.35
C GLU A 451 -6.52 -33.84 0.19
N GLN A 452 -7.70 -33.94 0.82
CA GLN A 452 -7.84 -33.97 2.29
C GLN A 452 -7.04 -35.06 3.00
N PRO A 453 -6.94 -36.31 2.51
CA PRO A 453 -6.10 -37.33 3.14
C PRO A 453 -4.61 -36.98 3.13
N ALA A 454 -4.12 -36.38 2.04
CA ALA A 454 -2.73 -35.92 1.93
C ALA A 454 -2.47 -34.74 2.88
N MET A 455 -3.39 -33.78 2.95
CA MET A 455 -3.36 -32.67 3.91
C MET A 455 -3.37 -33.16 5.37
N ALA A 456 -4.17 -34.18 5.70
CA ALA A 456 -4.22 -34.76 7.04
C ALA A 456 -2.89 -35.45 7.41
N ALA A 457 -2.28 -36.19 6.47
CA ALA A 457 -0.96 -36.79 6.65
C ALA A 457 0.15 -35.73 6.79
N ALA A 458 0.11 -34.66 5.99
CA ALA A 458 1.03 -33.53 6.07
C ALA A 458 0.94 -32.83 7.44
N MET A 459 -0.28 -32.54 7.91
CA MET A 459 -0.54 -31.98 9.24
C MET A 459 0.01 -32.87 10.38
N GLN A 460 -0.11 -34.19 10.27
CA GLN A 460 0.49 -35.13 11.24
C GLN A 460 2.03 -35.09 11.19
N SER A 461 2.62 -35.07 9.99
CA SER A 461 4.07 -34.97 9.79
C SER A 461 4.65 -33.66 10.35
N ILE A 462 3.98 -32.53 10.11
CA ILE A 462 4.36 -31.21 10.64
C ILE A 462 4.30 -31.20 12.16
N ARG A 463 3.21 -31.69 12.76
CA ARG A 463 3.08 -31.81 14.23
C ARG A 463 4.17 -32.70 14.83
N GLN A 464 4.47 -33.83 14.20
CA GLN A 464 5.51 -34.74 14.68
C GLN A 464 6.91 -34.13 14.56
N THR A 465 7.18 -33.39 13.47
CA THR A 465 8.43 -32.65 13.28
C THR A 465 8.60 -31.56 14.34
N ILE A 466 7.57 -30.74 14.57
CA ILE A 466 7.54 -29.71 15.63
C ILE A 466 7.86 -30.34 16.99
N PHE A 467 7.13 -31.39 17.38
CA PHE A 467 7.31 -31.99 18.70
C PHE A 467 8.66 -32.71 18.86
N ASN A 468 9.23 -33.28 17.79
CA ASN A 468 10.54 -33.95 17.82
C ASN A 468 11.74 -32.99 17.66
N SER A 469 11.55 -31.78 17.14
CA SER A 469 12.63 -30.80 16.96
C SER A 469 13.12 -30.28 18.31
N ALA A 470 14.41 -29.97 18.43
CA ALA A 470 15.02 -29.60 19.72
C ALA A 470 14.52 -28.27 20.31
N ASN A 471 13.99 -27.39 19.47
CA ASN A 471 13.47 -26.06 19.84
C ASN A 471 11.94 -25.94 19.65
N GLY A 472 11.25 -27.02 19.28
CA GLY A 472 9.80 -27.01 19.06
C GLY A 472 9.35 -26.29 17.80
N THR A 473 10.18 -26.21 16.75
CA THR A 473 9.90 -25.43 15.53
C THR A 473 9.89 -26.27 14.25
N ILE A 474 9.40 -25.68 13.16
CA ILE A 474 9.53 -26.22 11.81
C ILE A 474 9.82 -25.08 10.82
N GLY A 475 10.71 -25.33 9.86
CA GLY A 475 11.12 -24.34 8.85
C GLY A 475 10.23 -24.26 7.62
N ASP A 476 9.42 -25.30 7.34
CA ASP A 476 8.57 -25.37 6.15
C ASP A 476 7.18 -25.95 6.48
N VAL A 477 6.15 -25.25 6.00
CA VAL A 477 4.74 -25.63 6.04
C VAL A 477 4.04 -25.36 4.70
N GLU A 478 4.80 -25.22 3.60
CA GLU A 478 4.29 -24.84 2.28
C GLU A 478 3.25 -25.82 1.73
N ILE A 479 3.30 -27.09 2.11
CA ILE A 479 2.26 -28.09 1.81
C ILE A 479 0.86 -27.73 2.36
N LEU A 480 0.77 -26.83 3.34
CA LEU A 480 -0.49 -26.28 3.87
C LEU A 480 -0.96 -25.01 3.12
N THR A 481 -0.12 -24.44 2.26
CA THR A 481 -0.44 -23.25 1.45
C THR A 481 -1.33 -23.60 0.25
N THR A 482 -1.89 -22.57 -0.36
CA THR A 482 -2.45 -22.63 -1.72
C THR A 482 -1.88 -21.48 -2.54
N ALA A 483 -1.71 -21.71 -3.85
CA ALA A 483 -1.30 -20.67 -4.79
C ALA A 483 -2.31 -19.50 -4.80
N ILE A 484 -1.83 -18.29 -5.05
CA ILE A 484 -2.65 -17.06 -5.03
C ILE A 484 -3.82 -17.18 -6.03
N GLY A 485 -3.56 -17.66 -7.25
CA GLY A 485 -4.60 -17.94 -8.25
C GLY A 485 -5.47 -16.71 -8.57
N ALA A 486 -6.78 -16.92 -8.78
CA ALA A 486 -7.75 -15.86 -8.99
C ALA A 486 -8.15 -15.12 -7.68
N TYR A 487 -7.18 -14.76 -6.85
CA TYR A 487 -7.38 -14.15 -5.54
C TYR A 487 -8.23 -12.88 -5.53
N GLY A 488 -7.95 -11.96 -6.46
CA GLY A 488 -8.63 -10.69 -6.57
C GLY A 488 -8.04 -9.52 -5.79
N SER A 489 -8.74 -8.40 -5.87
CA SER A 489 -8.41 -7.14 -5.24
C SER A 489 -9.63 -6.24 -5.26
N TYR A 490 -9.80 -5.42 -4.21
CA TYR A 490 -10.75 -4.32 -4.27
C TYR A 490 -10.35 -3.32 -5.35
N SER A 491 -11.31 -2.59 -5.92
CA SER A 491 -11.03 -1.67 -7.04
C SER A 491 -11.85 -0.38 -6.97
N GLY A 492 -11.22 0.72 -7.40
CA GLY A 492 -11.92 1.95 -7.78
C GLY A 492 -12.94 1.71 -8.89
N ALA A 493 -14.10 2.38 -8.81
CA ALA A 493 -15.12 2.36 -9.86
C ALA A 493 -14.88 3.42 -10.96
N GLY A 494 -13.88 4.29 -10.76
CA GLY A 494 -13.55 5.40 -11.64
C GLY A 494 -13.80 6.75 -10.98
N PHE A 495 -14.06 7.79 -11.78
CA PHE A 495 -14.27 9.15 -11.32
C PHE A 495 -15.50 9.79 -11.96
N LEU A 496 -16.22 10.61 -11.20
CA LEU A 496 -17.12 11.62 -11.72
C LEU A 496 -16.34 12.93 -11.88
N ILE A 497 -16.11 13.32 -13.13
CA ILE A 497 -15.48 14.59 -13.49
C ILE A 497 -16.57 15.63 -13.66
N SER A 498 -16.45 16.76 -12.96
CA SER A 498 -17.38 17.88 -13.08
C SER A 498 -16.65 19.16 -13.47
N THR A 499 -16.92 19.65 -14.68
CA THR A 499 -16.19 20.78 -15.30
C THR A 499 -17.12 21.98 -15.50
N LEU A 500 -16.68 23.16 -15.06
CA LEU A 500 -17.37 24.44 -15.31
C LEU A 500 -16.85 25.09 -16.59
N ALA A 501 -17.74 25.50 -17.50
CA ALA A 501 -17.33 25.92 -18.85
C ALA A 501 -16.63 27.30 -18.93
N ASN A 502 -16.78 28.16 -17.92
CA ASN A 502 -16.27 29.53 -17.92
C ASN A 502 -15.69 29.91 -16.54
N GLN A 503 -14.41 29.60 -16.31
CA GLN A 503 -13.68 30.08 -15.13
C GLN A 503 -13.15 31.50 -15.41
N SER A 504 -13.39 32.43 -14.48
CA SER A 504 -12.73 33.74 -14.47
C SER A 504 -11.35 33.64 -13.85
N SER A 505 -10.43 34.52 -14.26
CA SER A 505 -9.15 34.72 -13.56
C SER A 505 -9.31 35.47 -12.23
N ASP A 506 -10.47 36.07 -11.98
CA ASP A 506 -10.85 36.70 -10.71
C ASP A 506 -11.54 35.68 -9.79
N ILE A 507 -10.72 34.97 -9.00
CA ILE A 507 -11.14 34.00 -7.98
C ILE A 507 -10.61 34.44 -6.62
N SER A 508 -11.49 34.45 -5.63
CA SER A 508 -11.19 34.81 -4.24
C SER A 508 -12.02 33.99 -3.25
N GLU A 509 -11.76 34.17 -1.95
CA GLU A 509 -12.57 33.57 -0.86
C GLU A 509 -12.75 32.04 -0.98
N TYR A 510 -11.72 31.36 -1.50
CA TYR A 510 -11.74 29.90 -1.61
C TYR A 510 -11.64 29.25 -0.22
N GLY A 511 -12.49 28.27 0.01
CA GLY A 511 -12.37 27.35 1.14
C GLY A 511 -13.09 26.05 0.88
N ARG A 512 -12.52 24.93 1.35
CA ARG A 512 -13.16 23.62 1.33
C ARG A 512 -13.15 22.99 2.72
N PHE A 513 -14.19 22.23 3.05
CA PHE A 513 -14.28 21.54 4.33
C PHE A 513 -15.11 20.26 4.27
N LEU A 514 -14.87 19.35 5.23
CA LEU A 514 -15.75 18.24 5.57
C LEU A 514 -16.39 18.54 6.92
N ASP A 515 -17.71 18.69 6.91
CA ASP A 515 -18.54 18.87 8.09
C ASP A 515 -18.83 17.49 8.71
N LEU A 516 -18.34 17.24 9.93
CA LEU A 516 -18.56 15.99 10.66
C LEU A 516 -19.82 16.02 11.54
N ASP A 517 -20.48 17.16 11.72
CA ASP A 517 -21.83 17.24 12.30
C ASP A 517 -22.88 16.73 11.31
N SER A 518 -22.67 16.94 10.00
CA SER A 518 -23.66 16.60 8.97
C SER A 518 -23.22 15.65 7.84
N GLY A 519 -21.94 15.29 7.75
CA GLY A 519 -21.44 14.29 6.79
C GLY A 519 -21.28 14.82 5.36
N ILE A 520 -20.95 16.11 5.21
CA ILE A 520 -20.99 16.83 3.93
C ILE A 520 -19.64 17.46 3.60
N ALA A 521 -19.12 17.19 2.41
CA ALA A 521 -17.98 17.93 1.87
C ALA A 521 -18.49 19.16 1.12
N LYS A 522 -17.97 20.34 1.46
CA LYS A 522 -18.33 21.63 0.87
C LYS A 522 -17.11 22.33 0.29
N THR A 523 -17.26 22.96 -0.86
CA THR A 523 -16.28 23.86 -1.47
C THR A 523 -16.97 25.15 -1.85
N LEU A 524 -16.41 26.29 -1.44
CA LEU A 524 -16.91 27.63 -1.72
C LEU A 524 -15.80 28.46 -2.36
N TRP A 525 -16.19 29.38 -3.24
CA TRP A 525 -15.30 30.40 -3.81
C TRP A 525 -16.14 31.56 -4.37
N SER A 526 -15.53 32.73 -4.49
CA SER A 526 -16.11 33.89 -5.15
C SER A 526 -15.49 34.06 -6.53
N GLN A 527 -16.31 34.20 -7.57
CA GLN A 527 -15.90 34.39 -8.97
C GLN A 527 -16.67 35.58 -9.57
N GLU A 528 -15.96 36.58 -10.10
CA GLU A 528 -16.56 37.84 -10.62
C GLU A 528 -17.53 38.50 -9.61
N GLY A 529 -17.16 38.51 -8.33
CA GLY A 529 -17.98 39.04 -7.23
C GLY A 529 -19.26 38.25 -6.91
N ASN A 530 -19.38 37.00 -7.40
CA ASN A 530 -20.51 36.11 -7.11
C ASN A 530 -20.03 34.85 -6.41
N THR A 531 -20.72 34.46 -5.33
CA THR A 531 -20.38 33.25 -4.58
C THR A 531 -20.85 32.01 -5.33
N PHE A 532 -19.98 31.00 -5.39
CA PHE A 532 -20.26 29.65 -5.82
C PHE A 532 -20.16 28.70 -4.62
N THR A 533 -20.91 27.61 -4.67
CA THR A 533 -20.91 26.58 -3.63
C THR A 533 -21.16 25.22 -4.25
N ARG A 534 -20.28 24.27 -3.97
CA ARG A 534 -20.42 22.84 -4.27
C ARG A 534 -20.56 22.07 -2.96
N GLU A 535 -21.65 21.32 -2.81
CA GLU A 535 -21.95 20.47 -1.64
C GLU A 535 -22.10 19.02 -2.10
N THR A 536 -21.32 18.11 -1.53
CA THR A 536 -21.33 16.68 -1.88
C THR A 536 -21.61 15.84 -0.63
N PHE A 537 -22.50 14.86 -0.73
CA PHE A 537 -22.79 13.89 0.33
C PHE A 537 -23.23 12.53 -0.26
N CYS A 538 -23.09 11.47 0.54
CA CYS A 538 -23.58 10.14 0.21
C CYS A 538 -24.61 9.73 1.26
N SER A 539 -25.83 9.43 0.83
CA SER A 539 -26.97 9.19 1.73
C SER A 539 -27.33 7.71 1.76
N ASN A 540 -27.36 7.11 2.96
CA ASN A 540 -27.70 5.69 3.14
C ASN A 540 -29.19 5.41 2.92
N PRO A 541 -30.15 6.22 3.44
CA PRO A 541 -31.58 5.99 3.24
C PRO A 541 -32.04 5.91 1.77
N VAL A 542 -31.37 6.63 0.86
CA VAL A 542 -31.68 6.62 -0.59
C VAL A 542 -30.65 5.84 -1.42
N ARG A 543 -29.61 5.27 -0.78
CA ARG A 543 -28.52 4.50 -1.40
C ARG A 543 -27.87 5.19 -2.61
N ALA A 544 -27.80 6.52 -2.58
CA ALA A 544 -27.30 7.38 -3.65
C ALA A 544 -26.38 8.47 -3.09
N CYS A 545 -25.49 8.98 -3.93
CA CYS A 545 -24.68 10.16 -3.64
C CYS A 545 -25.14 11.35 -4.48
N VAL A 546 -24.97 12.56 -3.93
CA VAL A 546 -25.48 13.81 -4.50
C VAL A 546 -24.37 14.85 -4.47
N GLN A 547 -24.18 15.57 -5.58
CA GLN A 547 -23.34 16.77 -5.64
C GLN A 547 -24.17 17.94 -6.21
N ASN A 548 -24.47 18.91 -5.35
CA ASN A 548 -25.16 20.16 -5.72
C ASN A 548 -24.14 21.26 -5.97
N THR A 549 -24.23 21.94 -7.11
CA THR A 549 -23.48 23.17 -7.42
C THR A 549 -24.47 24.31 -7.56
N SER A 550 -24.20 25.43 -6.88
CA SER A 550 -25.05 26.62 -6.87
C SER A 550 -24.23 27.91 -6.98
N THR A 551 -24.87 28.99 -7.44
CA THR A 551 -24.25 30.32 -7.57
C THR A 551 -25.22 31.45 -7.27
N THR A 552 -24.72 32.57 -6.73
CA THR A 552 -25.46 33.83 -6.67
C THR A 552 -25.50 34.57 -8.01
N SER A 553 -24.71 34.14 -9.01
CA SER A 553 -24.61 34.78 -10.31
C SER A 553 -25.96 34.83 -11.04
N PRO A 554 -26.44 36.03 -11.45
CA PRO A 554 -27.70 36.14 -12.18
C PRO A 554 -27.63 35.49 -13.56
N ARG A 555 -26.42 35.33 -14.12
CA ARG A 555 -26.11 34.64 -15.38
C ARG A 555 -26.18 33.11 -15.27
N GLY A 556 -26.14 32.55 -14.06
CA GLY A 556 -25.99 31.12 -13.84
C GLY A 556 -24.63 30.59 -14.31
N PHE A 557 -24.55 29.28 -14.52
CA PHE A 557 -23.37 28.56 -15.00
C PHE A 557 -23.74 27.49 -16.04
N THR A 558 -22.70 27.00 -16.74
CA THR A 558 -22.75 25.77 -17.52
C THR A 558 -21.76 24.77 -16.92
N GLN A 559 -22.23 23.55 -16.65
CA GLN A 559 -21.47 22.48 -16.00
C GLN A 559 -21.64 21.19 -16.80
N THR A 560 -20.53 20.52 -17.04
CA THR A 560 -20.48 19.25 -17.78
C THR A 560 -19.98 18.16 -16.83
N TYR A 561 -20.74 17.06 -16.77
CA TYR A 561 -20.40 15.86 -16.03
C TYR A 561 -19.97 14.76 -17.00
N ALA A 562 -18.91 14.04 -16.64
CA ALA A 562 -18.43 12.88 -17.38
C ALA A 562 -17.96 11.81 -16.40
N PHE A 563 -18.18 10.53 -16.72
CA PHE A 563 -17.50 9.45 -16.03
C PHE A 563 -16.19 9.10 -16.72
N THR A 564 -15.21 8.62 -15.96
CA THR A 564 -13.99 8.02 -16.49
C THR A 564 -13.55 6.84 -15.63
N GLY A 565 -12.88 5.86 -16.23
CA GLY A 565 -12.41 4.66 -15.53
C GLY A 565 -11.20 4.91 -14.63
N VAL A 566 -10.74 3.84 -13.99
CA VAL A 566 -9.53 3.82 -13.17
C VAL A 566 -8.40 3.08 -13.90
N SER A 567 -7.14 3.42 -13.62
CA SER A 567 -5.99 2.66 -14.14
C SER A 567 -6.00 1.23 -13.59
N GLY A 568 -5.71 0.26 -14.46
CA GLY A 568 -5.64 -1.17 -14.16
C GLY A 568 -6.91 -1.98 -14.50
N LEU A 569 -8.06 -1.33 -14.69
CA LEU A 569 -9.26 -1.97 -15.23
C LEU A 569 -9.37 -1.80 -16.77
N PRO A 570 -10.09 -2.70 -17.47
CA PRO A 570 -10.58 -2.46 -18.83
C PRO A 570 -11.30 -1.12 -18.98
N THR A 571 -11.09 -0.44 -20.10
CA THR A 571 -11.75 0.84 -20.43
C THR A 571 -13.27 0.68 -20.39
N PRO A 572 -14.00 1.40 -19.50
CA PRO A 572 -15.44 1.29 -19.41
C PRO A 572 -16.12 2.00 -20.58
N ASN A 573 -17.34 1.57 -20.89
CA ASN A 573 -18.22 2.17 -21.88
C ASN A 573 -19.10 3.23 -21.21
N VAL A 574 -19.06 4.47 -21.72
CA VAL A 574 -19.81 5.60 -21.18
C VAL A 574 -20.81 6.12 -22.22
N THR A 575 -22.10 6.04 -21.89
CA THR A 575 -23.23 6.19 -22.80
C THR A 575 -24.29 7.15 -22.27
N CYS A 576 -25.11 7.68 -23.18
CA CYS A 576 -26.36 8.36 -22.84
C CYS A 576 -27.51 7.38 -22.98
N ILE A 577 -28.36 7.28 -21.96
CA ILE A 577 -29.61 6.53 -22.00
C ILE A 577 -30.79 7.44 -21.61
N ASP A 578 -32.01 7.06 -22.02
CA ASP A 578 -33.24 7.65 -21.50
C ASP A 578 -33.55 6.98 -20.16
N GLY A 579 -33.73 7.76 -19.09
CA GLY A 579 -34.09 7.23 -17.77
C GLY A 579 -35.51 6.65 -17.71
N GLY A 580 -36.32 6.85 -18.75
CA GLY A 580 -37.71 6.42 -18.80
C GLY A 580 -38.62 7.20 -17.85
N ASN A 581 -39.93 7.00 -17.95
CA ASN A 581 -40.95 7.58 -17.03
C ASN A 581 -40.86 9.10 -16.74
N GLY A 582 -40.17 9.87 -17.58
CA GLY A 582 -39.94 11.31 -17.38
C GLY A 582 -38.67 11.69 -16.60
N ALA A 583 -37.80 10.74 -16.25
CA ALA A 583 -36.54 10.96 -15.51
C ALA A 583 -35.45 11.73 -16.29
N GLY A 584 -35.64 11.95 -17.60
CA GLY A 584 -34.73 12.72 -18.43
C GLY A 584 -33.52 11.91 -18.92
N ALA A 585 -32.47 12.62 -19.34
CA ALA A 585 -31.26 11.99 -19.88
C ALA A 585 -30.34 11.52 -18.74
N VAL A 586 -29.96 10.25 -18.76
CA VAL A 586 -29.08 9.61 -17.78
C VAL A 586 -27.73 9.33 -18.43
N LEU A 587 -26.66 9.65 -17.70
CA LEU A 587 -25.30 9.26 -18.03
C LEU A 587 -25.03 7.89 -17.40
N GLN A 588 -24.66 6.93 -18.23
CA GLN A 588 -24.37 5.55 -17.83
C GLN A 588 -22.88 5.28 -18.02
N LEU A 589 -22.23 4.65 -17.04
CA LEU A 589 -20.96 3.96 -17.21
C LEU A 589 -21.20 2.48 -16.98
N THR A 590 -20.73 1.63 -17.89
CA THR A 590 -20.69 0.16 -17.74
C THR A 590 -19.25 -0.33 -17.89
N GLY A 591 -18.81 -1.20 -17.00
CA GLY A 591 -17.45 -1.72 -16.98
C GLY A 591 -17.35 -3.16 -16.50
N ASN A 592 -16.14 -3.70 -16.55
CA ASN A 592 -15.84 -5.06 -16.09
C ASN A 592 -14.54 -5.07 -15.25
N ALA A 593 -14.55 -5.76 -14.11
CA ALA A 593 -13.42 -5.94 -13.20
C ALA A 593 -12.56 -7.16 -13.56
N GLY A 594 -12.29 -7.34 -14.84
CA GLY A 594 -11.36 -8.34 -15.37
C GLY A 594 -9.95 -7.79 -15.54
N SER A 595 -9.01 -8.62 -16.03
CA SER A 595 -7.65 -8.15 -16.35
C SER A 595 -7.65 -7.13 -17.49
N SER A 596 -6.79 -6.11 -17.41
CA SER A 596 -6.58 -5.09 -18.47
C SER A 596 -6.18 -5.63 -19.85
N ALA A 597 -5.83 -6.92 -19.97
CA ALA A 597 -5.47 -7.60 -21.22
C ALA A 597 -6.65 -7.87 -22.19
N GLY A 598 -7.91 -7.57 -21.82
CA GLY A 598 -9.06 -7.69 -22.70
C GLY A 598 -10.40 -7.87 -21.97
N PRO A 599 -11.51 -8.16 -22.68
CA PRO A 599 -12.80 -8.50 -22.08
C PRO A 599 -12.77 -9.95 -21.54
N GLY A 600 -11.88 -10.20 -20.58
CA GLY A 600 -11.76 -11.46 -19.87
C GLY A 600 -12.91 -11.67 -18.86
N PRO A 601 -12.96 -12.84 -18.21
CA PRO A 601 -13.84 -13.07 -17.07
C PRO A 601 -13.54 -12.05 -15.95
N GLY A 602 -14.59 -11.42 -15.45
CA GLY A 602 -14.54 -10.43 -14.38
C GLY A 602 -15.94 -9.94 -13.99
N MET A 603 -16.06 -9.27 -12.84
CA MET A 603 -17.34 -8.77 -12.33
C MET A 603 -17.85 -7.59 -13.15
N SER A 604 -19.14 -7.58 -13.50
CA SER A 604 -19.76 -6.47 -14.23
C SER A 604 -20.14 -5.37 -13.25
N TYR A 605 -19.87 -4.11 -13.59
CA TYR A 605 -20.26 -2.97 -12.76
C TYR A 605 -20.86 -1.83 -13.58
N GLU A 606 -21.70 -1.05 -12.92
CA GLU A 606 -22.45 0.03 -13.53
C GLU A 606 -22.59 1.22 -12.57
N LEU A 607 -22.51 2.43 -13.15
CA LEU A 607 -22.84 3.70 -12.51
C LEU A 607 -23.87 4.43 -13.37
N LEU A 608 -24.95 4.90 -12.75
CA LEU A 608 -25.96 5.74 -13.40
C LEU A 608 -25.99 7.11 -12.71
N ALA A 609 -25.95 8.19 -13.50
CA ALA A 609 -26.07 9.56 -13.02
C ALA A 609 -27.15 10.33 -13.77
N THR A 610 -27.98 11.06 -13.02
CA THR A 610 -28.95 12.04 -13.55
C THR A 610 -28.67 13.41 -12.96
N VAL A 611 -29.10 14.47 -13.63
CA VAL A 611 -28.96 15.85 -13.12
C VAL A 611 -30.32 16.52 -13.07
N VAL A 612 -30.59 17.18 -11.95
CA VAL A 612 -31.79 17.99 -11.75
C VAL A 612 -31.40 19.47 -11.66
N ALA A 613 -31.90 20.27 -12.60
CA ALA A 613 -31.63 21.70 -12.68
C ALA A 613 -32.90 22.43 -13.20
N PRO A 614 -33.82 22.85 -12.30
CA PRO A 614 -35.09 23.45 -12.70
C PRO A 614 -34.92 24.66 -13.63
N GLY A 615 -35.64 24.67 -14.75
CA GLY A 615 -35.57 25.75 -15.76
C GLY A 615 -34.29 25.81 -16.59
N SER A 616 -33.39 24.83 -16.46
CA SER A 616 -32.12 24.75 -17.21
C SER A 616 -32.25 23.81 -18.41
N SER A 617 -31.36 23.94 -19.40
CA SER A 617 -31.24 22.96 -20.48
C SER A 617 -30.28 21.85 -20.08
N ILE A 618 -30.72 20.60 -20.17
CA ILE A 618 -29.92 19.40 -19.86
C ILE A 618 -29.79 18.59 -21.15
N VAL A 619 -28.56 18.31 -21.57
CA VAL A 619 -28.25 17.59 -22.79
C VAL A 619 -27.19 16.53 -22.49
N CYS A 620 -27.52 15.26 -22.70
CA CYS A 620 -26.52 14.20 -22.78
C CYS A 620 -26.04 14.10 -24.25
N SER A 621 -24.73 14.06 -24.45
CA SER A 621 -24.10 13.97 -25.77
C SER A 621 -23.03 12.89 -25.76
N THR A 622 -23.14 11.93 -26.67
CA THR A 622 -22.05 10.99 -26.96
C THR A 622 -20.92 11.74 -27.68
N VAL A 623 -19.69 11.52 -27.23
CA VAL A 623 -18.48 12.12 -27.81
C VAL A 623 -17.94 11.13 -28.85
N PRO A 624 -17.87 11.50 -30.14
CA PRO A 624 -17.33 10.61 -31.17
C PRO A 624 -15.87 10.28 -30.86
N ASN A 625 -15.54 8.99 -30.77
CA ASN A 625 -14.16 8.56 -30.60
C ASN A 625 -13.41 8.78 -31.93
N ALA A 626 -12.41 9.66 -31.92
CA ALA A 626 -11.65 10.04 -33.12
C ALA A 626 -10.87 8.85 -33.74
N ASN A 627 -10.57 7.82 -32.94
CA ASN A 627 -10.04 6.53 -33.42
C ASN A 627 -11.10 5.43 -33.26
N ALA A 628 -11.98 5.32 -34.26
CA ALA A 628 -13.08 4.35 -34.30
C ALA A 628 -12.66 2.86 -34.33
N SER A 629 -11.36 2.57 -34.34
CA SER A 629 -10.78 1.22 -34.40
C SER A 629 -10.33 0.65 -33.04
N ALA A 630 -10.40 1.39 -31.92
CA ALA A 630 -9.80 0.90 -30.66
C ALA A 630 -10.38 1.41 -29.32
N GLY A 631 -11.58 2.03 -29.24
CA GLY A 631 -12.07 2.49 -27.93
C GLY A 631 -13.59 2.58 -27.78
N ALA A 632 -14.05 2.31 -26.55
CA ALA A 632 -15.46 2.34 -26.16
C ALA A 632 -16.10 3.73 -26.38
N PRO A 633 -17.43 3.80 -26.54
CA PRO A 633 -18.17 5.06 -26.50
C PRO A 633 -17.84 5.88 -25.24
N ASN A 634 -17.84 7.19 -25.41
CA ASN A 634 -17.79 8.14 -24.30
C ASN A 634 -19.00 9.09 -24.39
N ALA A 635 -19.46 9.61 -23.26
CA ALA A 635 -20.60 10.51 -23.19
C ALA A 635 -20.42 11.55 -22.08
N THR A 636 -21.07 12.70 -22.26
CA THR A 636 -21.08 13.79 -21.28
C THR A 636 -22.49 14.29 -21.07
N LEU A 637 -22.81 14.69 -19.84
CA LEU A 637 -24.09 15.27 -19.45
C LEU A 637 -23.88 16.73 -19.11
N THR A 638 -24.36 17.63 -19.96
CA THR A 638 -24.14 19.08 -19.82
C THR A 638 -25.42 19.78 -19.41
N VAL A 639 -25.33 20.59 -18.36
CA VAL A 639 -26.39 21.51 -17.91
C VAL A 639 -25.98 22.94 -18.24
N SER A 640 -26.87 23.70 -18.86
CA SER A 640 -26.64 25.10 -19.26
C SER A 640 -27.63 26.07 -18.63
N ASN A 641 -27.11 27.23 -18.23
CA ASN A 641 -27.84 28.36 -17.60
C ASN A 641 -28.44 28.03 -16.21
N ALA A 642 -27.83 27.12 -15.46
CA ALA A 642 -28.29 26.76 -14.12
C ALA A 642 -27.87 27.79 -13.06
N ARG A 643 -28.75 28.07 -12.09
CA ARG A 643 -28.37 28.75 -10.83
C ARG A 643 -28.11 27.77 -9.68
N SER A 644 -28.77 26.62 -9.72
CA SER A 644 -28.48 25.43 -8.92
C SER A 644 -28.70 24.22 -9.81
N ALA A 645 -27.78 23.27 -9.76
CA ALA A 645 -27.90 21.96 -10.41
C ALA A 645 -27.32 20.91 -9.48
N TYR A 646 -28.05 19.82 -9.25
CA TYR A 646 -27.54 18.69 -8.49
C TYR A 646 -27.50 17.43 -9.34
N VAL A 647 -26.32 16.81 -9.41
CA VAL A 647 -26.13 15.47 -9.95
C VAL A 647 -26.39 14.46 -8.84
N VAL A 648 -27.16 13.42 -9.15
CA VAL A 648 -27.39 12.26 -8.29
C VAL A 648 -26.82 11.05 -9.01
N TRP A 649 -26.05 10.21 -8.32
CA TRP A 649 -25.57 8.95 -8.87
C TRP A 649 -25.79 7.76 -7.95
N VAL A 650 -25.99 6.62 -8.58
CA VAL A 650 -26.09 5.28 -7.99
C VAL A 650 -25.10 4.34 -8.67
N GLY A 651 -24.70 3.27 -8.00
CA GLY A 651 -23.77 2.28 -8.55
C GLY A 651 -23.96 0.89 -7.97
N GLY A 652 -23.57 -0.13 -8.73
CA GLY A 652 -23.77 -1.52 -8.39
C GLY A 652 -23.00 -2.48 -9.29
N THR A 653 -23.09 -3.76 -8.96
CA THR A 653 -22.36 -4.87 -9.60
C THR A 653 -23.27 -6.07 -9.80
N ASP A 654 -22.88 -7.04 -10.63
CA ASP A 654 -23.53 -8.36 -10.72
C ASP A 654 -23.14 -9.34 -9.58
N TYR A 655 -22.63 -8.84 -8.46
CA TYR A 655 -22.43 -9.60 -7.22
C TYR A 655 -23.76 -9.90 -6.49
N ASP A 656 -24.03 -11.18 -6.25
CA ASP A 656 -25.03 -11.65 -5.30
C ASP A 656 -24.40 -12.64 -4.32
N ALA A 657 -24.41 -12.26 -3.04
CA ALA A 657 -23.90 -13.07 -1.95
C ALA A 657 -24.65 -14.40 -1.75
N ASN A 658 -25.92 -14.48 -2.16
CA ASN A 658 -26.75 -15.69 -2.06
C ASN A 658 -26.41 -16.72 -3.15
N ALA A 659 -25.91 -16.26 -4.31
CA ALA A 659 -25.43 -17.11 -5.40
C ALA A 659 -24.07 -17.80 -5.10
N GLY A 660 -23.56 -17.64 -3.88
CA GLY A 660 -22.34 -18.32 -3.41
C GLY A 660 -22.54 -19.78 -2.97
N ASP A 661 -23.74 -20.36 -3.09
CA ASP A 661 -24.04 -21.72 -2.63
C ASP A 661 -23.81 -22.84 -3.67
N ALA A 662 -24.00 -24.09 -3.25
CA ALA A 662 -23.83 -25.24 -4.13
C ALA A 662 -24.90 -25.37 -5.23
N ALA A 663 -26.07 -24.75 -5.08
CA ALA A 663 -27.12 -24.75 -6.10
C ALA A 663 -26.80 -23.78 -7.24
N HIS A 664 -26.12 -22.68 -6.92
CA HIS A 664 -25.64 -21.66 -7.86
C HIS A 664 -24.17 -21.87 -8.29
N GLY A 665 -23.61 -23.05 -8.00
CA GLY A 665 -22.25 -23.43 -8.40
C GLY A 665 -21.13 -22.65 -7.71
N PHE A 666 -21.41 -21.99 -6.58
CA PHE A 666 -20.53 -21.03 -5.90
C PHE A 666 -20.10 -19.85 -6.80
N SER A 667 -20.99 -19.39 -7.69
CA SER A 667 -20.68 -18.36 -8.67
C SER A 667 -20.67 -16.94 -8.09
N PHE A 668 -21.40 -16.69 -7.00
CA PHE A 668 -21.62 -15.35 -6.41
C PHE A 668 -22.16 -14.30 -7.38
N LYS A 669 -22.72 -14.74 -8.51
CA LYS A 669 -23.17 -13.88 -9.61
C LYS A 669 -24.68 -13.85 -9.67
N GLY A 670 -25.24 -12.65 -9.51
CA GLY A 670 -26.65 -12.35 -9.67
C GLY A 670 -26.99 -11.79 -11.05
N ASP A 671 -28.16 -11.16 -11.14
CA ASP A 671 -28.60 -10.42 -12.32
C ASP A 671 -27.75 -9.15 -12.54
N PRO A 672 -27.65 -8.64 -13.79
CA PRO A 672 -27.01 -7.35 -14.07
C PRO A 672 -27.64 -6.21 -13.27
N PRO A 673 -26.86 -5.25 -12.75
CA PRO A 673 -27.36 -4.26 -11.79
C PRO A 673 -28.34 -3.23 -12.38
N HIS A 674 -28.44 -3.11 -13.71
CA HIS A 674 -29.16 -2.06 -14.42
C HIS A 674 -30.59 -1.79 -13.94
N ASP A 675 -31.42 -2.83 -13.80
CA ASP A 675 -32.82 -2.67 -13.42
C ASP A 675 -32.95 -2.19 -11.96
N ALA A 676 -32.12 -2.72 -11.06
CA ALA A 676 -32.09 -2.30 -9.66
C ALA A 676 -31.60 -0.85 -9.51
N LEU A 677 -30.54 -0.47 -10.24
CA LEU A 677 -30.02 0.90 -10.27
C LEU A 677 -31.02 1.88 -10.88
N SER A 678 -31.73 1.48 -11.94
CA SER A 678 -32.77 2.31 -12.57
C SER A 678 -33.93 2.59 -11.63
N VAL A 679 -34.37 1.59 -10.84
CA VAL A 679 -35.38 1.79 -9.78
C VAL A 679 -34.88 2.74 -8.69
N LEU A 680 -33.64 2.56 -8.20
CA LEU A 680 -33.05 3.42 -7.19
C LEU A 680 -32.93 4.88 -7.68
N LEU A 681 -32.37 5.09 -8.87
CA LEU A 681 -32.21 6.42 -9.46
C LEU A 681 -33.58 7.08 -9.69
N ASN A 682 -34.55 6.36 -10.23
CA ASN A 682 -35.91 6.89 -10.46
C ASN A 682 -36.60 7.31 -9.16
N ALA A 683 -36.38 6.57 -8.06
CA ALA A 683 -36.91 6.97 -6.75
C ALA A 683 -36.38 8.34 -6.28
N THR A 684 -35.14 8.70 -6.61
CA THR A 684 -34.55 10.00 -6.21
C THR A 684 -35.24 11.19 -6.87
N HIS A 685 -35.83 11.04 -8.06
CA HIS A 685 -36.60 12.11 -8.72
C HIS A 685 -37.89 12.49 -7.99
N SER A 686 -38.36 11.66 -7.05
CA SER A 686 -39.52 11.99 -6.19
C SER A 686 -39.19 12.96 -5.05
N PHE A 687 -37.91 13.31 -4.86
CA PHE A 687 -37.42 14.17 -3.79
C PHE A 687 -36.73 15.42 -4.33
N SER A 688 -37.00 16.56 -3.71
CA SER A 688 -36.18 17.76 -3.88
C SER A 688 -34.81 17.58 -3.22
N TYR A 689 -33.83 18.39 -3.65
CA TYR A 689 -32.51 18.45 -2.99
C TYR A 689 -32.62 18.67 -1.46
N ALA A 690 -33.56 19.51 -1.02
CA ALA A 690 -33.75 19.80 0.41
C ALA A 690 -34.24 18.57 1.20
N GLU A 691 -35.08 17.72 0.59
CA GLU A 691 -35.57 16.48 1.21
C GLU A 691 -34.48 15.40 1.24
N LEU A 692 -33.71 15.25 0.15
CA LEU A 692 -32.54 14.35 0.11
C LEU A 692 -31.50 14.72 1.17
N LEU A 693 -31.22 16.04 1.31
CA LEU A 693 -30.32 16.59 2.31
C LEU A 693 -30.85 16.40 3.73
N ALA A 694 -32.15 16.64 3.97
CA ALA A 694 -32.76 16.44 5.28
C ALA A 694 -32.75 14.96 5.71
N ALA A 695 -33.06 14.04 4.79
CA ALA A 695 -33.01 12.60 5.04
C ALA A 695 -31.59 12.13 5.37
N HIS A 696 -30.59 12.61 4.62
CA HIS A 696 -29.18 12.36 4.90
C HIS A 696 -28.77 12.85 6.31
N LYS A 697 -29.06 14.12 6.63
CA LYS A 697 -28.69 14.71 7.92
C LYS A 697 -29.35 14.02 9.11
N ALA A 698 -30.61 13.60 9.00
CA ALA A 698 -31.31 12.88 10.05
C ALA A 698 -30.69 11.49 10.32
N ASP A 699 -30.39 10.74 9.27
CA ASP A 699 -29.76 9.41 9.34
C ASP A 699 -28.33 9.48 9.90
N TYR A 700 -27.54 10.46 9.42
CA TYR A 700 -26.18 10.69 9.86
C TYR A 700 -26.13 11.12 11.33
N ALA A 701 -27.00 12.04 11.75
CA ALA A 701 -27.12 12.46 13.16
C ALA A 701 -27.54 11.30 14.07
N GLU A 702 -28.49 10.45 13.66
CA GLU A 702 -28.88 9.26 14.44
C GLU A 702 -27.74 8.25 14.58
N THR A 703 -26.91 8.09 13.56
CA THR A 703 -25.78 7.16 13.56
C THR A 703 -24.64 7.62 14.46
N LEU A 704 -24.37 8.94 14.53
CA LEU A 704 -23.15 9.48 15.13
C LEU A 704 -23.37 10.37 16.35
N HIS A 705 -24.46 11.13 16.43
CA HIS A 705 -24.58 12.27 17.35
C HIS A 705 -25.75 12.15 18.34
N THR A 706 -26.86 11.48 18.00
CA THR A 706 -28.01 11.32 18.91
C THR A 706 -27.63 10.50 20.16
N ARG A 707 -26.80 9.46 19.98
CA ARG A 707 -26.57 8.42 20.99
C ARG A 707 -25.26 8.55 21.75
N PHE A 708 -24.36 9.42 21.30
CA PHE A 708 -23.00 9.53 21.83
C PHE A 708 -22.44 10.93 21.58
N ALA A 709 -21.76 11.49 22.56
CA ALA A 709 -20.94 12.70 22.40
C ALA A 709 -19.69 12.64 23.29
N LEU A 710 -18.56 13.08 22.73
CA LEU A 710 -17.31 13.36 23.46
C LEU A 710 -16.95 14.84 23.28
N SER A 711 -16.44 15.46 24.34
CA SER A 711 -15.88 16.82 24.32
C SER A 711 -14.59 16.83 25.13
N ILE A 712 -13.47 17.18 24.49
CA ILE A 712 -12.12 17.31 25.10
C ILE A 712 -11.35 18.55 24.61
N GLN A 713 -11.85 19.21 23.56
CA GLN A 713 -11.25 20.35 22.87
C GLN A 713 -11.20 21.66 23.69
N GLY A 714 -11.88 21.70 24.84
CA GLY A 714 -11.99 22.87 25.72
C GLY A 714 -12.82 24.01 25.14
N ALA A 715 -12.99 25.08 25.92
CA ALA A 715 -13.60 26.32 25.46
C ALA A 715 -12.59 27.23 24.70
N GLY A 716 -13.04 27.88 23.63
CA GLY A 716 -12.27 28.94 22.96
C GLY A 716 -11.27 28.48 21.90
N VAL A 717 -11.54 27.36 21.22
CA VAL A 717 -10.75 26.90 20.07
C VAL A 717 -10.67 27.98 18.98
N ASP A 718 -9.45 28.26 18.52
CA ASP A 718 -9.21 29.09 17.34
C ASP A 718 -9.59 28.34 16.05
N LEU A 719 -10.71 28.73 15.44
CA LEU A 719 -11.20 28.16 14.18
C LEU A 719 -10.61 28.86 12.94
N ASP A 720 -9.81 29.91 13.10
CA ASP A 720 -9.19 30.64 11.98
C ASP A 720 -7.91 29.96 11.45
N VAL A 721 -7.44 28.91 12.12
CA VAL A 721 -6.34 28.02 11.68
C VAL A 721 -6.89 26.80 10.94
N PRO A 722 -6.51 26.56 9.65
CA PRO A 722 -6.94 25.40 8.90
C PRO A 722 -6.28 24.09 9.36
N THR A 723 -6.89 22.96 9.01
CA THR A 723 -6.54 21.63 9.55
C THR A 723 -5.14 21.19 9.13
N ASP A 724 -4.70 21.54 7.92
CA ASP A 724 -3.34 21.29 7.43
C ASP A 724 -2.28 22.05 8.21
N ALA A 725 -2.47 23.36 8.43
CA ALA A 725 -1.58 24.19 9.23
C ALA A 725 -1.52 23.73 10.70
N ARG A 726 -2.68 23.35 11.26
CA ARG A 726 -2.80 22.81 12.61
C ARG A 726 -2.09 21.45 12.75
N LYS A 727 -2.22 20.55 11.75
CA LYS A 727 -1.49 19.28 11.71
C LYS A 727 0.02 19.46 11.52
N ALA A 728 0.45 20.47 10.76
CA ALA A 728 1.86 20.78 10.55
C ALA A 728 2.54 21.37 11.80
N ALA A 729 1.77 22.03 12.68
CA ALA A 729 2.23 22.56 13.96
C ALA A 729 2.10 21.55 15.13
N TYR A 730 1.65 20.32 14.87
CA TYR A 730 1.37 19.33 15.90
C TYR A 730 2.67 18.70 16.46
N GLU A 731 2.87 18.80 17.77
CA GLU A 731 4.03 18.28 18.48
C GLU A 731 3.67 17.11 19.42
N VAL A 732 4.60 16.15 19.56
CA VAL A 732 4.49 15.03 20.51
C VAL A 732 4.53 15.56 21.95
N ASP A 733 3.76 14.96 22.85
CA ASP A 733 3.56 15.33 24.27
C ASP A 733 2.96 16.73 24.53
N THR A 734 3.10 17.69 23.61
CA THR A 734 2.36 18.97 23.60
C THR A 734 0.91 18.76 23.14
N GLY A 735 0.74 18.06 22.00
CA GLY A 735 -0.54 17.74 21.38
C GLY A 735 -1.40 18.92 20.95
N ASP A 736 -2.67 18.62 20.66
CA ASP A 736 -3.71 19.59 20.33
C ASP A 736 -5.09 18.95 20.60
N PRO A 737 -5.72 19.22 21.77
CA PRO A 737 -6.99 18.61 22.16
C PRO A 737 -8.14 18.83 21.16
N TYR A 738 -8.08 19.87 20.33
CA TYR A 738 -9.07 20.07 19.27
C TYR A 738 -8.79 19.18 18.06
N LEU A 739 -7.54 19.07 17.60
CA LEU A 739 -7.21 18.17 16.50
C LEU A 739 -7.44 16.70 16.89
N GLU A 740 -7.10 16.34 18.14
CA GLU A 740 -7.36 15.03 18.74
C GLU A 740 -8.87 14.71 18.80
N TRP A 741 -9.70 15.69 19.16
CA TRP A 741 -11.16 15.57 19.15
C TRP A 741 -11.75 15.45 17.73
N VAL A 742 -11.27 16.27 16.77
CA VAL A 742 -11.68 16.15 15.36
C VAL A 742 -11.29 14.78 14.81
N LEU A 743 -10.09 14.27 15.11
CA LEU A 743 -9.66 12.94 14.70
C LEU A 743 -10.52 11.82 15.33
N PHE A 744 -10.93 11.97 16.59
CA PHE A 744 -11.85 11.05 17.25
C PHE A 744 -13.19 10.96 16.49
N ASN A 745 -13.80 12.12 16.17
CA ASN A 745 -15.05 12.18 15.43
C ASN A 745 -14.88 11.72 13.97
N TYR A 746 -13.73 11.98 13.37
CA TYR A 746 -13.41 11.56 12.01
C TYR A 746 -13.29 10.04 11.88
N GLY A 747 -12.67 9.35 12.85
CA GLY A 747 -12.68 7.88 12.89
C GLY A 747 -14.10 7.30 12.93
N ARG A 748 -15.00 7.90 13.71
CA ARG A 748 -16.42 7.49 13.74
C ARG A 748 -17.15 7.78 12.43
N HIS A 749 -16.92 8.95 11.82
CA HIS A 749 -17.43 9.28 10.48
C HIS A 749 -16.97 8.25 9.44
N LEU A 750 -15.67 7.95 9.39
CA LEU A 750 -15.08 6.99 8.47
C LEU A 750 -15.69 5.59 8.62
N LEU A 751 -15.92 5.13 9.86
CA LEU A 751 -16.60 3.86 10.09
C LEU A 751 -18.04 3.90 9.59
N ALA A 752 -18.82 4.93 9.93
CA ALA A 752 -20.21 5.06 9.51
C ALA A 752 -20.38 5.15 7.98
N SER A 753 -19.44 5.80 7.29
CA SER A 753 -19.49 5.97 5.82
C SER A 753 -18.98 4.77 5.03
N SER A 754 -18.15 3.90 5.61
CA SER A 754 -17.65 2.66 4.98
C SER A 754 -18.44 1.41 5.34
N THR A 755 -19.31 1.47 6.34
CA THR A 755 -20.18 0.36 6.80
C THR A 755 -21.65 0.65 6.50
N ARG A 756 -22.59 -0.19 6.97
CA ARG A 756 -24.03 -0.10 6.66
C ARG A 756 -24.37 -0.37 5.18
N GLY A 757 -23.43 -0.97 4.44
CA GLY A 757 -23.64 -1.64 3.16
C GLY A 757 -23.88 -3.15 3.36
N MET A 758 -23.73 -3.93 2.30
CA MET A 758 -23.69 -5.40 2.36
C MET A 758 -22.37 -5.93 2.94
N LEU A 759 -21.26 -5.24 2.69
CA LEU A 759 -19.91 -5.66 3.08
C LEU A 759 -19.36 -4.79 4.22
N PRO A 760 -18.43 -5.30 5.03
CA PRO A 760 -17.81 -4.54 6.11
C PRO A 760 -16.72 -3.58 5.59
N ALA A 761 -16.08 -2.85 6.49
CA ALA A 761 -14.96 -1.95 6.16
C ALA A 761 -13.66 -2.76 5.96
N ASN A 762 -13.04 -2.63 4.79
CA ASN A 762 -11.76 -3.25 4.43
C ASN A 762 -10.56 -2.40 4.88
N LEU A 763 -9.35 -2.76 4.44
CA LEU A 763 -8.11 -2.03 4.77
C LEU A 763 -8.10 -0.53 4.41
N GLN A 764 -8.91 -0.09 3.44
CA GLN A 764 -9.08 1.31 3.05
C GLN A 764 -10.52 1.79 3.31
N GLY A 765 -11.22 1.16 4.25
CA GLY A 765 -12.65 1.35 4.49
C GLY A 765 -13.44 0.82 3.30
N LYS A 766 -13.73 1.70 2.35
CA LYS A 766 -14.19 1.38 0.98
C LYS A 766 -13.74 2.44 -0.03
N TRP A 767 -12.61 3.12 0.22
CA TRP A 767 -12.09 4.20 -0.60
C TRP A 767 -10.80 3.74 -1.29
N ALA A 768 -10.88 3.33 -2.55
CA ALA A 768 -9.72 2.89 -3.34
C ALA A 768 -9.56 3.74 -4.61
N PHE A 769 -8.37 4.32 -4.77
CA PHE A 769 -8.02 5.22 -5.88
C PHE A 769 -7.62 4.50 -7.18
N ASN A 770 -7.20 3.23 -7.10
CA ASN A 770 -6.70 2.42 -8.21
C ASN A 770 -7.43 1.06 -8.29
N ALA A 771 -7.11 0.23 -9.30
CA ALA A 771 -7.68 -1.12 -9.46
C ALA A 771 -7.02 -2.21 -8.59
N ALA A 772 -5.86 -1.90 -8.01
CA ALA A 772 -5.04 -2.81 -7.22
C ALA A 772 -4.37 -2.03 -6.07
N PRO A 773 -5.14 -1.65 -5.03
CA PRO A 773 -4.59 -0.98 -3.86
C PRO A 773 -3.64 -1.90 -3.08
N PRO A 774 -2.71 -1.34 -2.29
CA PRO A 774 -1.80 -2.12 -1.45
C PRO A 774 -2.51 -3.16 -0.59
N TRP A 775 -1.92 -4.36 -0.50
CA TRP A 775 -2.51 -5.54 0.13
C TRP A 775 -3.94 -5.85 -0.35
N SER A 776 -4.22 -5.61 -1.64
CA SER A 776 -5.53 -5.80 -2.29
C SER A 776 -6.68 -4.96 -1.67
N ALA A 777 -6.35 -4.02 -0.77
CA ALA A 777 -7.26 -3.47 0.25
C ALA A 777 -8.20 -4.55 0.84
N ASP A 778 -7.62 -5.70 1.23
CA ASP A 778 -8.36 -6.90 1.62
C ASP A 778 -8.97 -6.84 3.05
N TYR A 779 -9.60 -7.93 3.49
CA TYR A 779 -10.08 -8.07 4.87
C TYR A 779 -8.98 -8.67 5.75
N HIS A 780 -8.01 -7.83 6.12
CA HIS A 780 -6.79 -8.27 6.81
C HIS A 780 -7.06 -8.73 8.26
N ALA A 781 -7.25 -10.04 8.43
CA ALA A 781 -7.88 -10.62 9.62
C ALA A 781 -6.94 -10.95 10.79
N ASN A 782 -5.67 -10.54 10.76
CA ASN A 782 -4.73 -10.77 11.88
C ASN A 782 -4.63 -9.58 12.85
N ILE A 783 -4.98 -8.35 12.46
CA ILE A 783 -5.18 -7.19 13.35
C ILE A 783 -6.11 -6.12 12.76
N ASN A 784 -5.93 -5.75 11.50
CA ASN A 784 -6.49 -4.52 10.92
C ASN A 784 -8.03 -4.58 10.85
N PHE A 785 -8.59 -5.69 10.38
CA PHE A 785 -10.04 -5.88 10.29
C PHE A 785 -10.72 -5.87 11.67
N GLN A 786 -10.03 -6.25 12.74
CA GLN A 786 -10.54 -6.09 14.11
C GLN A 786 -10.42 -4.65 14.59
N MET A 787 -9.28 -4.00 14.33
CA MET A 787 -9.04 -2.61 14.70
C MET A 787 -10.10 -1.67 14.11
N ASN A 788 -10.56 -1.94 12.89
CA ASN A 788 -11.66 -1.23 12.23
C ASN A 788 -12.93 -1.11 13.11
N TYR A 789 -13.18 -2.06 14.03
CA TYR A 789 -14.42 -2.18 14.78
C TYR A 789 -14.28 -2.05 16.30
N TRP A 790 -13.10 -1.75 16.84
CA TRP A 790 -12.92 -1.54 18.28
C TRP A 790 -13.78 -0.38 18.86
N ILE A 791 -14.10 0.62 18.03
CA ILE A 791 -14.88 1.80 18.45
C ILE A 791 -16.41 1.63 18.38
N ALA A 792 -16.90 0.65 17.63
CA ALA A 792 -18.30 0.56 17.24
C ALA A 792 -19.25 0.48 18.46
N GLU A 793 -19.04 -0.52 19.31
CA GLU A 793 -19.87 -0.74 20.49
C GLU A 793 -19.68 0.35 21.54
N THR A 794 -18.42 0.71 21.85
CA THR A 794 -18.09 1.68 22.92
C THR A 794 -18.65 3.08 22.66
N THR A 795 -18.87 3.46 21.39
CA THR A 795 -19.50 4.73 21.00
C THR A 795 -20.93 4.60 20.48
N ASN A 796 -21.60 3.49 20.82
CA ASN A 796 -23.04 3.29 20.62
C ASN A 796 -23.49 3.36 19.13
N MET A 797 -22.63 2.92 18.21
CA MET A 797 -22.84 3.03 16.76
C MET A 797 -23.47 1.75 16.18
N ASN A 798 -24.61 1.89 15.50
CA ASN A 798 -25.25 0.77 14.79
C ASN A 798 -24.60 0.53 13.42
N VAL A 799 -23.42 -0.10 13.42
CA VAL A 799 -22.56 -0.27 12.23
C VAL A 799 -21.99 -1.68 12.03
N THR A 800 -22.31 -2.63 12.91
CA THR A 800 -21.66 -3.95 12.96
C THR A 800 -22.35 -5.06 12.16
N GLN A 801 -23.61 -4.88 11.74
CA GLN A 801 -24.40 -5.93 11.05
C GLN A 801 -23.69 -6.51 9.81
N SER A 802 -23.07 -5.67 8.99
CA SER A 802 -22.32 -6.09 7.79
C SER A 802 -21.13 -7.01 8.10
N ILE A 803 -20.59 -6.98 9.33
CA ILE A 803 -19.56 -7.93 9.77
C ILE A 803 -20.19 -9.30 9.99
N TRP A 804 -21.34 -9.36 10.65
CA TRP A 804 -22.00 -10.61 11.04
C TRP A 804 -22.48 -11.36 9.81
N ASP A 805 -23.07 -10.64 8.85
CA ASP A 805 -23.53 -11.20 7.58
C ASP A 805 -22.34 -11.68 6.73
N TYR A 806 -21.26 -10.89 6.64
CA TYR A 806 -20.02 -11.30 5.97
C TYR A 806 -19.37 -12.54 6.61
N ILE A 807 -19.30 -12.59 7.95
CA ILE A 807 -18.79 -13.75 8.67
C ILE A 807 -19.68 -14.97 8.40
N GLU A 808 -21.01 -14.85 8.48
CA GLU A 808 -21.92 -15.96 8.24
C GLU A 808 -21.86 -16.48 6.80
N MET A 809 -21.74 -15.59 5.82
CA MET A 809 -21.59 -15.95 4.41
C MET A 809 -20.29 -16.72 4.15
N ASN A 810 -19.15 -16.21 4.62
CA ASN A 810 -17.85 -16.91 4.51
C ASN A 810 -17.76 -18.17 5.38
N TYR A 811 -18.57 -18.24 6.44
CA TYR A 811 -18.71 -19.41 7.29
C TYR A 811 -19.52 -20.54 6.61
N ARG A 812 -20.40 -20.21 5.66
CA ARG A 812 -21.22 -21.17 4.88
C ARG A 812 -20.64 -21.49 3.50
N LEU A 813 -19.95 -20.53 2.87
CA LEU A 813 -19.65 -20.48 1.43
C LEU A 813 -18.14 -20.23 1.18
N ARG A 814 -17.72 -20.18 -0.10
CA ARG A 814 -16.32 -19.93 -0.48
C ARG A 814 -16.01 -18.43 -0.45
N ASP A 815 -14.96 -17.99 0.24
CA ASP A 815 -14.55 -16.58 0.20
C ASP A 815 -14.03 -16.19 -1.20
N ILE A 816 -14.29 -14.94 -1.59
CA ILE A 816 -13.95 -14.33 -2.89
C ILE A 816 -13.33 -12.92 -2.77
N PHE A 817 -13.25 -12.34 -1.56
CA PHE A 817 -12.94 -10.91 -1.35
C PHE A 817 -11.56 -10.66 -0.72
N GLY A 818 -10.55 -11.40 -1.17
CA GLY A 818 -9.20 -11.27 -0.66
C GLY A 818 -9.05 -11.78 0.78
N HIS A 819 -8.60 -13.03 0.91
CA HIS A 819 -8.31 -13.66 2.21
C HIS A 819 -6.79 -13.71 2.54
N THR A 820 -6.38 -13.40 3.76
CA THR A 820 -4.98 -13.51 4.24
C THR A 820 -4.50 -14.95 4.45
N GLY A 821 -5.01 -15.92 3.69
CA GLY A 821 -4.64 -17.32 3.80
C GLY A 821 -3.17 -17.56 3.50
N MET A 822 -2.73 -18.79 3.76
CA MET A 822 -1.37 -19.23 3.47
C MET A 822 -1.06 -19.14 1.96
N LYS A 823 -0.65 -17.95 1.52
CA LYS A 823 -0.22 -17.62 0.16
C LYS A 823 1.16 -18.24 -0.07
N ALA A 824 1.32 -19.01 -1.14
CA ALA A 824 2.62 -19.53 -1.54
C ALA A 824 3.51 -18.39 -2.09
N SER A 825 4.26 -17.71 -1.22
CA SER A 825 5.26 -16.70 -1.59
C SER A 825 6.34 -16.53 -0.53
N GLY A 826 7.60 -16.76 -0.91
CA GLY A 826 8.81 -16.23 -0.25
C GLY A 826 8.86 -16.29 1.28
N ASN A 827 9.17 -17.47 1.85
CA ASN A 827 9.13 -17.78 3.29
C ASN A 827 7.70 -18.00 3.83
N SER A 828 7.12 -19.14 3.43
CA SER A 828 5.76 -19.57 3.79
C SER A 828 5.47 -19.57 5.29
N ALA A 829 6.49 -19.66 6.15
CA ALA A 829 6.38 -19.61 7.61
C ALA A 829 5.98 -18.22 8.16
N GLN A 830 6.31 -17.12 7.47
CA GLN A 830 5.94 -15.77 7.91
C GLN A 830 4.47 -15.48 7.59
N TRP A 831 4.05 -15.87 6.39
CA TRP A 831 2.67 -15.75 5.88
C TRP A 831 1.83 -17.00 6.17
N ALA A 832 2.27 -17.83 7.14
CA ALA A 832 1.55 -19.00 7.63
C ALA A 832 0.39 -18.59 8.57
N ASN A 833 -0.40 -17.64 8.12
CA ASN A 833 -1.69 -17.29 8.68
C ASN A 833 -2.65 -18.47 8.44
N TYR A 834 -2.71 -19.38 9.42
CA TYR A 834 -3.53 -20.60 9.41
C TYR A 834 -4.97 -20.38 8.91
N PRO A 835 -5.28 -20.85 7.70
CA PRO A 835 -6.22 -20.19 6.80
C PRO A 835 -7.67 -20.27 7.28
N VAL A 836 -8.44 -19.18 7.16
CA VAL A 836 -9.91 -19.19 7.32
C VAL A 836 -10.54 -20.25 6.41
N ALA A 837 -10.03 -20.41 5.18
CA ALA A 837 -10.48 -21.37 4.18
C ALA A 837 -9.54 -22.59 4.03
N LEU A 838 -9.63 -23.57 4.95
CA LEU A 838 -9.26 -24.98 4.71
C LEU A 838 -10.04 -25.91 5.65
N LEU A 839 -11.26 -26.29 5.27
CA LEU A 839 -11.65 -27.68 4.99
C LEU A 839 -13.06 -27.71 4.40
N THR A 840 -13.17 -28.10 3.14
CA THR A 840 -14.47 -28.24 2.47
C THR A 840 -15.23 -29.47 2.97
N ILE A 841 -16.56 -29.35 3.06
CA ILE A 841 -17.53 -30.45 3.24
C ILE A 841 -17.56 -31.02 4.69
N TYR A 842 -18.66 -30.71 5.37
CA TYR A 842 -19.06 -31.10 6.74
C TYR A 842 -18.40 -30.42 7.95
N LEU A 843 -17.07 -30.43 8.16
CA LEU A 843 -16.48 -29.93 9.43
C LEU A 843 -15.03 -29.39 9.33
N SER A 844 -14.79 -28.08 9.25
CA SER A 844 -13.83 -27.32 10.11
C SER A 844 -13.77 -25.81 9.82
N ARG A 845 -13.33 -25.00 10.82
CA ARG A 845 -13.62 -23.56 10.98
C ARG A 845 -12.47 -22.82 11.71
N ASN A 846 -11.51 -22.20 11.00
CA ASN A 846 -10.13 -21.96 11.51
C ASN A 846 -9.86 -20.76 12.48
N ILE A 847 -8.61 -20.67 12.99
CA ILE A 847 -8.15 -19.82 14.13
C ILE A 847 -8.51 -18.32 14.03
N PHE A 848 -8.51 -17.69 12.85
CA PHE A 848 -8.83 -16.25 12.75
C PHE A 848 -10.29 -15.91 13.07
N PHE A 849 -11.20 -16.89 12.95
CA PHE A 849 -12.57 -16.70 13.45
C PHE A 849 -12.56 -16.37 14.94
N VAL A 850 -11.62 -16.87 15.75
CA VAL A 850 -11.58 -16.62 17.20
C VAL A 850 -11.41 -15.14 17.54
N LYS A 851 -10.55 -14.43 16.80
CA LYS A 851 -10.33 -12.98 17.01
C LYS A 851 -11.56 -12.17 16.57
N GLN A 852 -12.24 -12.59 15.50
CA GLN A 852 -13.58 -12.07 15.16
C GLN A 852 -14.64 -12.39 16.22
N MET A 853 -14.61 -13.57 16.84
CA MET A 853 -15.61 -13.99 17.83
C MET A 853 -15.54 -13.16 19.12
N VAL A 854 -14.41 -12.48 19.40
CA VAL A 854 -14.35 -11.47 20.46
C VAL A 854 -15.35 -10.35 20.19
N HIS A 855 -15.42 -9.84 18.96
CA HIS A 855 -16.41 -8.84 18.57
C HIS A 855 -17.85 -9.37 18.60
N VAL A 856 -18.07 -10.65 18.26
CA VAL A 856 -19.41 -11.28 18.30
C VAL A 856 -19.91 -11.42 19.75
N TRP A 857 -19.04 -11.80 20.70
CA TRP A 857 -19.37 -11.77 22.13
C TRP A 857 -19.55 -10.35 22.65
N ASP A 858 -18.65 -9.43 22.29
CA ASP A 858 -18.74 -8.04 22.73
C ASP A 858 -20.03 -7.37 22.24
N HIS A 859 -20.46 -7.57 21.00
CA HIS A 859 -21.75 -7.06 20.54
C HIS A 859 -22.90 -7.54 21.44
N PHE A 860 -22.92 -8.82 21.84
CA PHE A 860 -23.93 -9.31 22.77
C PHE A 860 -23.78 -8.75 24.19
N ASP A 861 -22.58 -8.66 24.76
CA ASP A 861 -22.39 -8.13 26.13
C ASP A 861 -22.61 -6.61 26.21
N PHE A 862 -22.36 -5.86 25.13
CA PHE A 862 -22.61 -4.42 25.05
C PHE A 862 -24.06 -4.07 24.72
N THR A 863 -24.77 -4.84 23.87
CA THR A 863 -26.16 -4.53 23.45
C THR A 863 -27.23 -5.32 24.21
N ASN A 864 -26.89 -6.51 24.73
CA ASN A 864 -27.83 -7.51 25.24
C ASN A 864 -28.92 -7.92 24.22
N ASP A 865 -28.65 -7.88 22.91
CA ASP A 865 -29.57 -8.41 21.91
C ASP A 865 -29.62 -9.94 21.93
N VAL A 866 -30.50 -10.47 22.80
CA VAL A 866 -30.78 -11.90 22.94
C VAL A 866 -31.41 -12.51 21.67
N ALA A 867 -32.09 -11.71 20.83
CA ALA A 867 -32.71 -12.20 19.60
C ALA A 867 -31.63 -12.46 18.53
N TRP A 868 -30.77 -11.47 18.28
CA TRP A 868 -29.59 -11.61 17.43
C TRP A 868 -28.64 -12.70 17.95
N TRP A 869 -28.41 -12.76 19.27
CA TRP A 869 -27.54 -13.78 19.88
C TRP A 869 -27.99 -15.21 19.57
N LYS A 870 -29.30 -15.46 19.62
CA LYS A 870 -29.88 -16.77 19.29
C LYS A 870 -29.86 -17.06 17.79
N ALA A 871 -30.11 -16.05 16.96
CA ALA A 871 -30.24 -16.21 15.52
C ALA A 871 -28.88 -16.38 14.82
N GLN A 872 -27.88 -15.58 15.20
CA GLN A 872 -26.62 -15.42 14.47
C GLN A 872 -25.39 -15.52 15.40
N GLY A 873 -25.35 -14.74 16.49
CA GLY A 873 -24.14 -14.61 17.33
C GLY A 873 -23.63 -15.91 17.98
N TYR A 874 -24.47 -16.62 18.74
CA TYR A 874 -24.10 -17.88 19.38
C TYR A 874 -23.83 -19.02 18.38
N PRO A 875 -24.61 -19.21 17.28
CA PRO A 875 -24.25 -20.13 16.21
C PRO A 875 -22.84 -19.92 15.64
N LEU A 876 -22.43 -18.66 15.41
CA LEU A 876 -21.07 -18.34 14.95
C LEU A 876 -20.00 -18.70 16.00
N LEU A 877 -20.22 -18.36 17.28
CA LEU A 877 -19.32 -18.71 18.37
C LEU A 877 -19.18 -20.22 18.57
N LYS A 878 -20.31 -20.94 18.68
CA LYS A 878 -20.35 -22.42 18.76
C LYS A 878 -19.64 -23.00 17.54
N GLY A 879 -19.82 -22.35 16.39
CA GLY A 879 -19.03 -22.51 15.18
C GLY A 879 -17.54 -22.68 15.45
N ALA A 880 -16.86 -21.58 15.71
CA ALA A 880 -15.42 -21.55 15.98
C ALA A 880 -15.03 -22.50 17.12
N ALA A 881 -15.79 -22.52 18.21
CA ALA A 881 -15.47 -23.30 19.39
C ALA A 881 -15.37 -24.81 19.10
N SER A 882 -16.31 -25.42 18.37
CA SER A 882 -16.24 -26.86 18.04
C SER A 882 -14.94 -27.23 17.32
N PHE A 883 -14.45 -26.38 16.41
CA PHE A 883 -13.19 -26.62 15.72
C PHE A 883 -11.97 -26.53 16.65
N HIS A 884 -11.99 -25.62 17.62
CA HIS A 884 -10.89 -25.49 18.58
C HIS A 884 -10.79 -26.65 19.55
N LEU A 885 -11.91 -27.34 19.83
CA LEU A 885 -11.87 -28.63 20.51
C LEU A 885 -11.01 -29.64 19.73
N ASP A 886 -11.16 -29.75 18.41
CA ASP A 886 -10.39 -30.68 17.57
C ASP A 886 -8.94 -30.24 17.29
N LYS A 887 -8.65 -28.93 17.28
CA LYS A 887 -7.28 -28.43 17.08
C LYS A 887 -6.40 -28.49 18.33
N LEU A 888 -6.99 -28.42 19.52
CA LEU A 888 -6.26 -28.57 20.78
C LEU A 888 -5.82 -30.02 20.98
N ILE A 889 -4.52 -30.26 20.86
CA ILE A 889 -3.90 -31.59 21.01
C ILE A 889 -2.96 -31.61 22.21
N PRO A 890 -2.68 -32.78 22.83
CA PRO A 890 -1.71 -32.86 23.90
C PRO A 890 -0.33 -32.34 23.48
N ASP A 891 0.27 -31.53 24.35
CA ASP A 891 1.67 -31.14 24.23
C ASP A 891 2.54 -32.40 24.35
N LYS A 892 3.34 -32.69 23.32
CA LYS A 892 4.30 -33.81 23.29
C LYS A 892 5.75 -33.34 23.24
N HIS A 893 5.99 -32.03 23.26
CA HIS A 893 7.33 -31.46 23.25
C HIS A 893 7.79 -31.17 24.68
N VAL A 894 7.05 -30.32 25.40
CA VAL A 894 7.24 -30.09 26.85
C VAL A 894 6.66 -31.26 27.63
N ASN A 895 5.57 -31.86 27.12
CA ASN A 895 4.92 -33.03 27.71
C ASN A 895 4.49 -32.82 29.18
N ASP A 896 3.99 -31.62 29.48
CA ASP A 896 3.47 -31.19 30.78
C ASP A 896 2.01 -31.60 31.04
N GLY A 897 1.36 -32.25 30.05
CA GLY A 897 -0.03 -32.69 30.11
C GLY A 897 -1.05 -31.65 29.64
N THR A 898 -0.62 -30.46 29.23
CA THR A 898 -1.50 -29.41 28.68
C THR A 898 -1.97 -29.72 27.26
N LEU A 899 -3.04 -29.03 26.82
CA LEU A 899 -3.45 -29.00 25.41
C LEU A 899 -2.94 -27.74 24.71
N VAL A 900 -2.47 -27.90 23.48
CA VAL A 900 -1.81 -26.86 22.69
C VAL A 900 -2.30 -26.85 21.24
N VAL A 901 -2.27 -25.67 20.62
CA VAL A 901 -2.40 -25.52 19.17
C VAL A 901 -1.05 -25.86 18.53
N ALA A 902 -1.05 -26.84 17.62
CA ALA A 902 0.09 -27.12 16.75
C ALA A 902 -0.37 -27.54 15.35
N PRO A 903 0.28 -27.08 14.27
CA PRO A 903 1.26 -25.99 14.25
C PRO A 903 0.62 -24.61 14.55
N CYS A 904 1.44 -23.61 14.86
CA CYS A 904 1.04 -22.28 15.30
C CYS A 904 2.04 -21.21 14.84
N ASN A 905 1.53 -20.02 14.54
CA ASN A 905 2.28 -18.81 14.19
C ASN A 905 1.90 -17.68 15.17
N SER A 906 2.85 -16.80 15.49
CA SER A 906 2.51 -15.49 16.07
C SER A 906 2.65 -14.43 14.97
N PRO A 907 1.56 -13.79 14.52
CA PRO A 907 1.62 -12.87 13.39
C PRO A 907 2.59 -11.70 13.66
N GLU A 908 3.51 -11.32 12.78
CA GLU A 908 3.91 -11.94 11.50
C GLU A 908 5.38 -12.37 11.56
N GLN A 909 5.68 -13.23 12.54
CA GLN A 909 7.03 -13.63 12.90
C GLN A 909 7.29 -15.11 12.57
N VAL A 910 8.56 -15.41 12.28
CA VAL A 910 9.08 -16.77 12.17
C VAL A 910 9.82 -17.14 13.46
N PRO A 911 9.89 -18.42 13.86
CA PRO A 911 9.49 -19.62 13.13
C PRO A 911 8.06 -20.10 13.44
N ILE A 912 7.59 -21.11 12.70
CA ILE A 912 6.39 -21.86 13.04
C ILE A 912 6.70 -22.84 14.17
N THR A 913 5.80 -22.90 15.16
CA THR A 913 5.98 -23.64 16.41
C THR A 913 4.64 -24.21 16.91
N PHE A 914 4.49 -24.41 18.21
CA PHE A 914 3.28 -24.81 18.91
C PHE A 914 3.00 -23.83 20.06
N ALA A 915 1.75 -23.80 20.54
CA ALA A 915 1.37 -23.08 21.76
C ALA A 915 1.71 -21.59 21.82
N CYS A 916 1.76 -20.87 20.68
CA CYS A 916 2.00 -19.42 20.70
C CYS A 916 0.94 -18.70 21.54
N ALA A 917 1.37 -17.69 22.30
CA ALA A 917 0.55 -16.97 23.26
C ALA A 917 -0.74 -16.42 22.63
N HIS A 918 -0.63 -15.81 21.45
CA HIS A 918 -1.74 -15.27 20.66
C HIS A 918 -2.91 -16.25 20.50
N ALA A 919 -2.64 -17.47 20.01
CA ALA A 919 -3.69 -18.46 19.74
C ALA A 919 -4.33 -19.00 21.03
N GLN A 920 -3.52 -19.25 22.06
CA GLN A 920 -3.98 -19.83 23.32
C GLN A 920 -4.86 -18.84 24.12
N GLN A 921 -4.43 -17.58 24.21
CA GLN A 921 -5.18 -16.51 24.86
C GLN A 921 -6.53 -16.27 24.16
N LEU A 922 -6.57 -16.32 22.82
CA LEU A 922 -7.81 -16.17 22.05
C LEU A 922 -8.78 -17.35 22.27
N ILE A 923 -8.30 -18.60 22.15
CA ILE A 923 -9.16 -19.79 22.30
C ILE A 923 -9.73 -19.89 23.70
N TRP A 924 -8.95 -19.55 24.73
CA TRP A 924 -9.43 -19.52 26.11
C TRP A 924 -10.56 -18.48 26.32
N GLN A 925 -10.45 -17.29 25.72
CA GLN A 925 -11.50 -16.27 25.76
C GLN A 925 -12.78 -16.73 25.02
N LEU A 926 -12.64 -17.38 23.86
CA LEU A 926 -13.78 -17.96 23.13
C LEU A 926 -14.52 -19.03 23.96
N PHE A 927 -13.80 -19.94 24.63
CA PHE A 927 -14.44 -20.93 25.50
C PHE A 927 -15.13 -20.31 26.71
N ASN A 928 -14.59 -19.21 27.28
CA ASN A 928 -15.32 -18.43 28.29
C ASN A 928 -16.60 -17.81 27.72
N ALA A 929 -16.57 -17.23 26.51
CA ALA A 929 -17.73 -16.63 25.86
C ALA A 929 -18.84 -17.66 25.58
N ILE A 930 -18.48 -18.89 25.16
CA ILE A 930 -19.42 -20.02 25.05
C ILE A 930 -20.11 -20.30 26.39
N GLU A 931 -19.34 -20.48 27.47
CA GLU A 931 -19.89 -20.83 28.79
C GLU A 931 -20.79 -19.72 29.35
N LYS A 932 -20.45 -18.45 29.16
CA LYS A 932 -21.24 -17.29 29.60
C LYS A 932 -22.51 -17.10 28.77
N GLY A 933 -22.43 -17.30 27.46
CA GLY A 933 -23.51 -17.04 26.52
C GLY A 933 -24.48 -18.20 26.30
N ALA A 934 -24.09 -19.44 26.63
CA ALA A 934 -24.93 -20.65 26.49
C ALA A 934 -26.32 -20.54 27.18
N PRO A 935 -26.46 -19.99 28.41
CA PRO A 935 -27.77 -19.81 29.03
C PRO A 935 -28.67 -18.82 28.27
N ALA A 936 -28.10 -17.73 27.74
CA ALA A 936 -28.84 -16.73 26.97
C ALA A 936 -29.24 -17.27 25.59
N ALA A 937 -28.39 -18.07 24.96
CA ALA A 937 -28.70 -18.78 23.71
C ALA A 937 -29.79 -19.85 23.90
N GLY A 938 -29.88 -20.46 25.09
CA GLY A 938 -30.72 -21.63 25.33
C GLY A 938 -30.08 -22.93 24.83
N GLU A 939 -28.75 -23.03 24.92
CA GLU A 939 -28.00 -24.22 24.55
C GLU A 939 -28.42 -25.45 25.38
N THR A 940 -28.63 -26.57 24.70
CA THR A 940 -29.01 -27.86 25.31
C THR A 940 -27.97 -28.97 25.11
N ASP A 941 -26.92 -28.71 24.33
CA ASP A 941 -25.83 -29.65 24.06
C ASP A 941 -24.86 -29.76 25.24
N VAL A 942 -25.23 -30.62 26.20
CA VAL A 942 -24.48 -30.84 27.44
C VAL A 942 -23.11 -31.49 27.17
N GLU A 943 -22.99 -32.31 26.14
CA GLU A 943 -21.72 -32.97 25.79
C GLU A 943 -20.70 -31.94 25.28
N PHE A 944 -21.09 -31.10 24.31
CA PHE A 944 -20.28 -29.97 23.85
C PHE A 944 -19.86 -29.05 25.00
N LEU A 945 -20.79 -28.62 25.86
CA LEU A 945 -20.48 -27.72 26.97
C LEU A 945 -19.54 -28.35 28.01
N ASN A 946 -19.61 -29.66 28.22
CA ASN A 946 -18.68 -30.38 29.11
C ASN A 946 -17.30 -30.53 28.48
N GLU A 947 -17.22 -30.79 27.16
CA GLU A 947 -15.95 -30.86 26.45
C GLU A 947 -15.24 -29.50 26.42
N VAL A 948 -15.97 -28.41 26.16
CA VAL A 948 -15.45 -27.03 26.24
C VAL A 948 -14.84 -26.78 27.62
N LYS A 949 -15.56 -27.07 28.70
CA LYS A 949 -15.05 -26.90 30.08
C LYS A 949 -13.80 -27.74 30.35
N ALA A 950 -13.79 -29.00 29.92
CA ALA A 950 -12.67 -29.91 30.12
C ALA A 950 -11.41 -29.47 29.35
N LYS A 951 -11.54 -29.15 28.06
CA LYS A 951 -10.42 -28.69 27.23
C LYS A 951 -9.96 -27.29 27.64
N LYS A 952 -10.87 -26.38 28.03
CA LYS A 952 -10.50 -25.07 28.61
C LYS A 952 -9.70 -25.21 29.90
N ALA A 953 -10.06 -26.16 30.77
CA ALA A 953 -9.29 -26.43 31.98
C ALA A 953 -7.89 -26.97 31.66
N GLN A 954 -7.79 -27.95 30.75
CA GLN A 954 -6.53 -28.63 30.42
C GLN A 954 -5.58 -27.84 29.48
N MET A 955 -6.09 -26.93 28.65
CA MET A 955 -5.25 -26.20 27.70
C MET A 955 -4.23 -25.27 28.40
N ASP A 956 -3.07 -25.13 27.77
CA ASP A 956 -2.14 -24.05 28.09
C ASP A 956 -2.80 -22.69 27.76
N LYS A 957 -2.56 -21.67 28.59
CA LYS A 957 -3.24 -20.37 28.53
C LYS A 957 -2.49 -19.32 27.73
N GLY A 958 -1.26 -19.61 27.27
CA GLY A 958 -0.41 -18.64 26.58
C GLY A 958 0.07 -17.51 27.50
N VAL A 959 0.34 -17.82 28.77
CA VAL A 959 0.84 -16.87 29.77
C VAL A 959 2.00 -17.49 30.52
N HIS A 960 3.21 -17.18 30.08
CA HIS A 960 4.48 -17.66 30.62
C HIS A 960 5.45 -16.48 30.76
N ILE A 961 6.35 -16.52 31.74
CA ILE A 961 7.36 -15.49 31.97
C ILE A 961 8.72 -16.07 31.61
N GLY A 962 9.45 -15.40 30.71
CA GLY A 962 10.72 -15.87 30.18
C GLY A 962 11.95 -15.43 30.96
N SER A 963 13.13 -15.80 30.46
CA SER A 963 14.42 -15.67 31.17
C SER A 963 14.83 -14.23 31.50
N TRP A 964 14.32 -13.23 30.78
CA TRP A 964 14.56 -11.81 31.04
C TRP A 964 13.35 -11.07 31.61
N GLY A 965 12.33 -11.82 32.06
CA GLY A 965 11.15 -11.29 32.74
C GLY A 965 10.01 -10.86 31.81
N GLN A 966 10.13 -11.10 30.51
CA GLN A 966 9.12 -10.79 29.50
C GLN A 966 7.93 -11.75 29.55
N LEU A 967 6.77 -11.32 29.07
CA LEU A 967 5.70 -12.24 28.70
C LEU A 967 6.09 -12.91 27.38
N GLN A 968 6.22 -14.24 27.39
CA GLN A 968 6.69 -14.99 26.23
C GLN A 968 5.65 -15.01 25.10
N GLU A 969 6.10 -14.77 23.87
CA GLU A 969 5.30 -14.88 22.65
C GLU A 969 5.10 -16.34 22.21
N TRP A 970 6.08 -17.19 22.53
CA TRP A 970 6.07 -18.63 22.27
C TRP A 970 6.28 -19.41 23.56
N LYS A 971 5.72 -20.62 23.67
CA LYS A 971 5.85 -21.45 24.89
C LYS A 971 7.29 -21.90 25.19
N VAL A 972 8.15 -21.90 24.18
CA VAL A 972 9.61 -22.09 24.34
C VAL A 972 10.25 -20.71 24.35
N ASP A 973 11.08 -20.43 25.36
CA ASP A 973 11.76 -19.14 25.57
C ASP A 973 12.70 -18.82 24.40
N MET A 974 12.19 -18.11 23.39
CA MET A 974 12.93 -17.73 22.17
C MET A 974 12.78 -16.24 21.81
N ASP A 975 12.11 -15.47 22.67
CA ASP A 975 11.93 -14.03 22.53
C ASP A 975 13.26 -13.27 22.60
N SER A 976 13.42 -12.29 21.72
CA SER A 976 14.59 -11.39 21.69
C SER A 976 14.25 -10.03 22.31
N PRO A 977 15.03 -9.52 23.29
CA PRO A 977 14.83 -8.19 23.85
C PRO A 977 15.16 -7.05 22.88
N ASN A 978 15.72 -7.36 21.70
CA ASN A 978 16.04 -6.37 20.65
C ASN A 978 15.01 -6.38 19.51
N ASP A 979 13.91 -7.11 19.66
CA ASP A 979 12.92 -7.28 18.59
C ASP A 979 11.81 -6.21 18.65
N THR A 980 11.92 -5.23 17.77
CA THR A 980 10.99 -4.09 17.65
C THR A 980 9.85 -4.34 16.65
N HIS A 981 9.52 -5.60 16.36
CA HIS A 981 8.47 -5.95 15.38
C HIS A 981 7.14 -5.21 15.62
N ARG A 982 6.46 -4.88 14.52
CA ARG A 982 5.20 -4.13 14.51
C ARG A 982 4.08 -4.76 15.35
N HIS A 983 3.89 -6.09 15.27
CA HIS A 983 2.78 -6.77 15.95
C HIS A 983 3.02 -6.97 17.46
N LEU A 984 1.93 -6.85 18.23
CA LEU A 984 1.85 -7.18 19.66
C LEU A 984 1.02 -8.45 19.89
N SER A 985 1.19 -9.47 19.04
CA SER A 985 0.30 -10.64 18.98
C SER A 985 0.20 -11.41 20.30
N HIS A 986 1.29 -11.51 21.07
CA HIS A 986 1.30 -12.12 22.41
C HIS A 986 0.64 -11.27 23.51
N LEU A 987 0.38 -9.98 23.25
CA LEU A 987 -0.34 -9.05 24.12
C LEU A 987 -1.82 -8.91 23.73
N VAL A 988 -2.38 -9.79 22.89
CA VAL A 988 -3.80 -9.75 22.53
C VAL A 988 -4.74 -9.88 23.74
N GLY A 989 -4.30 -10.57 24.81
CA GLY A 989 -4.99 -10.66 26.09
C GLY A 989 -4.82 -9.44 27.00
N LEU A 990 -3.94 -8.49 26.65
CA LEU A 990 -3.85 -7.18 27.29
C LEU A 990 -4.83 -6.23 26.61
N TYR A 991 -4.77 -6.11 25.29
CA TYR A 991 -5.74 -5.37 24.49
C TYR A 991 -5.85 -5.95 23.07
N PRO A 992 -7.07 -6.13 22.50
CA PRO A 992 -8.39 -5.79 23.04
C PRO A 992 -8.98 -6.81 24.02
N GLY A 993 -8.30 -7.95 24.22
CA GLY A 993 -8.73 -9.02 25.12
C GLY A 993 -8.49 -8.73 26.61
N TYR A 994 -8.76 -9.73 27.44
CA TYR A 994 -8.70 -9.61 28.91
C TYR A 994 -7.89 -10.72 29.62
N ALA A 995 -7.33 -11.68 28.89
CA ALA A 995 -6.61 -12.83 29.45
C ALA A 995 -5.35 -12.45 30.28
N ILE A 996 -4.76 -11.28 30.00
CA ILE A 996 -3.65 -10.66 30.73
C ILE A 996 -4.18 -9.51 31.59
N ALA A 997 -5.01 -8.62 31.02
CA ALA A 997 -5.42 -7.39 31.69
C ALA A 997 -6.36 -7.62 32.91
N ASN A 998 -7.17 -8.68 32.87
CA ASN A 998 -7.97 -9.17 34.01
C ASN A 998 -7.47 -10.56 34.45
N TYR A 999 -6.14 -10.75 34.53
CA TYR A 999 -5.55 -12.03 34.96
C TYR A 999 -6.00 -12.41 36.38
N ASP A 1000 -6.54 -13.63 36.54
CA ASP A 1000 -6.89 -14.21 37.83
C ASP A 1000 -6.17 -15.56 37.99
N PRO A 1001 -5.26 -15.71 38.98
CA PRO A 1001 -4.49 -16.94 39.17
C PRO A 1001 -5.38 -18.15 39.52
N THR A 1002 -6.53 -17.93 40.15
CA THR A 1002 -7.46 -19.01 40.52
C THR A 1002 -8.18 -19.60 39.31
N ILE A 1003 -8.34 -18.81 38.24
CA ILE A 1003 -9.02 -19.22 37.01
C ILE A 1003 -8.03 -19.80 36.01
N GLN A 1004 -6.82 -19.23 35.93
CA GLN A 1004 -5.77 -19.75 35.06
C GLN A 1004 -5.03 -20.94 35.67
N ASN A 1005 -5.20 -21.20 36.97
CA ASN A 1005 -4.62 -22.33 37.71
C ASN A 1005 -3.09 -22.41 37.55
N THR A 1006 -2.41 -21.28 37.74
CA THR A 1006 -0.95 -21.19 37.69
C THR A 1006 -0.39 -20.65 39.01
N ALA A 1007 0.93 -20.73 39.18
CA ALA A 1007 1.64 -20.14 40.32
C ALA A 1007 1.97 -18.64 40.14
N LEU A 1008 1.71 -18.06 38.96
CA LEU A 1008 1.95 -16.64 38.67
C LEU A 1008 0.82 -15.80 39.27
N ASP A 1009 1.16 -14.68 39.91
CA ASP A 1009 0.18 -13.67 40.30
C ASP A 1009 -0.05 -12.61 39.20
N ALA A 1010 -1.15 -11.86 39.31
CA ALA A 1010 -1.52 -10.85 38.32
C ALA A 1010 -0.51 -9.71 38.18
N SER A 1011 0.24 -9.38 39.24
CA SER A 1011 1.27 -8.32 39.18
C SER A 1011 2.51 -8.77 38.41
N GLN A 1012 2.89 -10.04 38.56
CA GLN A 1012 3.97 -10.65 37.77
C GLN A 1012 3.60 -10.70 36.27
N VAL A 1013 2.38 -11.11 35.95
CA VAL A 1013 1.89 -11.20 34.56
C VAL A 1013 1.79 -9.82 33.90
N LEU A 1014 1.27 -8.81 34.62
CA LEU A 1014 1.19 -7.43 34.10
C LEU A 1014 2.58 -6.79 33.95
N ALA A 1015 3.50 -7.01 34.89
CA ALA A 1015 4.88 -6.55 34.76
C ALA A 1015 5.59 -7.20 33.57
N ALA A 1016 5.39 -8.50 33.34
CA ALA A 1016 5.95 -9.21 32.20
C ALA A 1016 5.41 -8.70 30.85
N ALA A 1017 4.11 -8.44 30.78
CA ALA A 1017 3.49 -7.82 29.60
C ALA A 1017 3.99 -6.38 29.35
N GLN A 1018 4.24 -5.61 30.42
CA GLN A 1018 4.82 -4.27 30.32
C GLN A 1018 6.28 -4.32 29.84
N ILE A 1019 7.07 -5.28 30.32
CA ILE A 1019 8.44 -5.52 29.86
C ILE A 1019 8.45 -5.84 28.35
N SER A 1020 7.59 -6.75 27.88
CA SER A 1020 7.48 -7.04 26.45
C SER A 1020 7.08 -5.80 25.62
N LEU A 1021 6.15 -4.96 26.11
CA LEU A 1021 5.74 -3.74 25.43
C LEU A 1021 6.89 -2.70 25.33
N ILE A 1022 7.68 -2.53 26.39
CA ILE A 1022 8.85 -1.64 26.39
C ILE A 1022 9.88 -2.10 25.36
N HIS A 1023 10.17 -3.40 25.31
CA HIS A 1023 11.15 -3.95 24.37
C HIS A 1023 10.66 -3.97 22.90
N ARG A 1024 9.34 -4.02 22.68
CA ARG A 1024 8.70 -3.80 21.36
C ARG A 1024 8.83 -2.36 20.84
N GLY A 1025 9.31 -1.42 21.67
CA GLY A 1025 9.55 -0.02 21.31
C GLY A 1025 8.29 0.78 20.93
N ASN A 1026 8.46 2.01 20.47
CA ASN A 1026 7.41 2.96 20.12
C ASN A 1026 6.79 2.76 18.72
N GLY A 1027 6.90 1.54 18.17
CA GLY A 1027 6.41 1.24 16.82
C GLY A 1027 7.20 1.94 15.70
N THR A 1028 8.50 2.13 15.89
CA THR A 1028 9.42 2.48 14.80
C THR A 1028 10.61 1.52 14.81
N GLY A 1029 10.88 0.89 13.67
CA GLY A 1029 11.89 -0.16 13.50
C GLY A 1029 12.04 -0.59 12.04
N PRO A 1030 12.87 -1.60 11.74
CA PRO A 1030 13.17 -2.00 10.35
C PRO A 1030 11.96 -2.53 9.57
N ASP A 1031 10.95 -3.06 10.25
CA ASP A 1031 9.72 -3.60 9.68
C ASP A 1031 8.45 -3.03 10.36
N ALA A 1032 8.58 -1.85 10.95
CA ALA A 1032 7.56 -1.14 11.71
C ALA A 1032 7.71 0.38 11.49
N ASP A 1033 6.78 1.01 10.78
CA ASP A 1033 6.55 2.46 10.92
C ASP A 1033 5.13 2.90 10.52
N ALA A 1034 4.14 2.05 10.77
CA ALA A 1034 2.73 2.31 10.43
C ALA A 1034 1.97 3.03 11.56
N GLY A 1035 0.74 3.48 11.27
CA GLY A 1035 -0.13 4.10 12.27
C GLY A 1035 -0.75 3.11 13.27
N TRP A 1036 -1.25 1.96 12.80
CA TRP A 1036 -2.01 1.01 13.62
C TRP A 1036 -1.20 0.40 14.76
N GLU A 1037 0.08 0.13 14.52
CA GLU A 1037 0.98 -0.50 15.50
C GLU A 1037 1.30 0.44 16.67
N LYS A 1038 1.32 1.74 16.43
CA LYS A 1038 1.47 2.80 17.45
C LYS A 1038 0.16 3.05 18.20
N VAL A 1039 -0.96 3.08 17.48
CA VAL A 1039 -2.31 3.14 18.07
C VAL A 1039 -2.59 1.93 18.98
N TRP A 1040 -2.14 0.73 18.62
CA TRP A 1040 -2.25 -0.46 19.46
C TRP A 1040 -1.34 -0.35 20.71
N ARG A 1041 -0.11 0.18 20.57
CA ARG A 1041 0.78 0.50 21.72
C ARG A 1041 0.12 1.51 22.67
N ALA A 1042 -0.44 2.60 22.16
CA ALA A 1042 -1.20 3.57 22.95
C ALA A 1042 -2.36 2.89 23.70
N ALA A 1043 -3.16 2.05 23.03
CA ALA A 1043 -4.26 1.32 23.67
C ALA A 1043 -3.77 0.38 24.80
N CYS A 1044 -2.60 -0.26 24.64
CA CYS A 1044 -1.95 -1.06 25.68
C CYS A 1044 -1.43 -0.22 26.86
N TRP A 1045 -0.87 0.96 26.63
CA TRP A 1045 -0.46 1.87 27.72
C TRP A 1045 -1.65 2.46 28.48
N ALA A 1046 -2.73 2.81 27.77
CA ALA A 1046 -4.00 3.14 28.38
C ALA A 1046 -4.47 1.99 29.27
N GLN A 1047 -4.35 0.73 28.80
CA GLN A 1047 -4.75 -0.45 29.56
C GLN A 1047 -3.98 -0.63 30.87
N PHE A 1048 -2.69 -0.29 30.89
CA PHE A 1048 -1.85 -0.22 32.10
C PHE A 1048 -2.20 0.96 33.03
N SER A 1049 -3.15 1.82 32.66
CA SER A 1049 -3.48 3.06 33.38
C SER A 1049 -2.30 4.04 33.44
N ASN A 1050 -1.44 4.02 32.41
CA ASN A 1050 -0.26 4.88 32.30
C ASN A 1050 -0.54 6.04 31.34
N ALA A 1051 -0.99 7.17 31.90
CA ALA A 1051 -1.41 8.34 31.13
C ALA A 1051 -0.29 9.00 30.31
N SER A 1052 0.95 8.99 30.80
CA SER A 1052 2.07 9.63 30.08
C SER A 1052 2.49 8.82 28.86
N GLU A 1053 2.72 7.51 29.01
CA GLU A 1053 3.08 6.66 27.86
C GLU A 1053 1.92 6.51 26.86
N PHE A 1054 0.68 6.48 27.36
CA PHE A 1054 -0.50 6.55 26.48
C PHE A 1054 -0.48 7.81 25.62
N TYR A 1055 -0.31 8.99 26.22
CA TYR A 1055 -0.35 10.24 25.49
C TYR A 1055 0.87 10.42 24.58
N HIS A 1056 2.04 9.95 24.99
CA HIS A 1056 3.24 9.93 24.16
C HIS A 1056 3.01 9.12 22.89
N GLU A 1057 2.63 7.84 22.98
CA GLU A 1057 2.36 7.00 21.80
C GLU A 1057 1.20 7.54 20.95
N LEU A 1058 0.15 8.08 21.58
CA LEU A 1058 -1.01 8.64 20.88
C LEU A 1058 -0.62 9.89 20.06
N THR A 1059 0.09 10.83 20.67
CA THR A 1059 0.55 12.05 20.00
C THR A 1059 1.67 11.76 19.01
N TYR A 1060 2.54 10.77 19.26
CA TYR A 1060 3.54 10.29 18.31
C TYR A 1060 2.89 9.68 17.07
N ALA A 1061 1.86 8.85 17.24
CA ALA A 1061 1.08 8.32 16.15
C ALA A 1061 0.46 9.45 15.30
N ILE A 1062 -0.20 10.44 15.90
CA ILE A 1062 -0.74 11.61 15.19
C ILE A 1062 0.36 12.36 14.44
N GLN A 1063 1.41 12.78 15.15
CA GLN A 1063 2.48 13.61 14.61
C GLN A 1063 3.11 12.96 13.38
N ARG A 1064 3.43 11.67 13.47
CA ARG A 1064 4.14 10.90 12.47
C ARG A 1064 3.24 10.34 11.37
N ASN A 1065 2.21 9.56 11.73
CA ASN A 1065 1.48 8.66 10.83
C ASN A 1065 0.10 9.17 10.37
N PHE A 1066 -0.24 10.43 10.58
CA PHE A 1066 -1.46 11.03 10.01
C PHE A 1066 -1.12 12.17 9.05
N ALA A 1067 -1.74 12.15 7.87
CA ALA A 1067 -1.59 13.15 6.83
C ALA A 1067 -2.40 14.43 7.10
N GLU A 1068 -2.32 15.40 6.19
CA GLU A 1068 -2.95 16.72 6.27
C GLU A 1068 -4.49 16.66 6.27
N ASN A 1069 -5.08 15.64 5.62
CA ASN A 1069 -6.51 15.27 5.71
C ASN A 1069 -6.84 14.30 6.85
N LEU A 1070 -5.91 14.11 7.79
CA LEU A 1070 -6.00 13.18 8.91
C LEU A 1070 -6.23 11.72 8.49
N PHE A 1071 -5.85 11.31 7.28
CA PHE A 1071 -5.73 9.90 6.94
C PHE A 1071 -4.50 9.27 7.60
N SER A 1072 -4.68 8.07 8.13
CA SER A 1072 -3.61 7.19 8.60
C SER A 1072 -2.78 6.70 7.42
N VAL A 1073 -1.47 6.92 7.49
CA VAL A 1073 -0.53 6.65 6.40
C VAL A 1073 0.58 5.70 6.83
N TYR A 1074 0.86 4.74 5.95
CA TYR A 1074 2.07 3.93 5.93
C TYR A 1074 3.18 4.71 5.22
N ASP A 1075 4.41 4.55 5.73
CA ASP A 1075 5.59 5.37 5.42
C ASP A 1075 5.29 6.88 5.46
N PRO A 1076 5.50 7.54 6.61
CA PRO A 1076 5.23 8.97 6.75
C PRO A 1076 6.19 9.84 5.92
N THR A 1077 7.26 9.26 5.36
CA THR A 1077 8.28 9.97 4.58
C THR A 1077 8.00 10.00 3.08
N ASP A 1078 7.10 9.15 2.58
CA ASP A 1078 6.67 9.19 1.17
C ASP A 1078 5.85 10.46 0.88
N SER A 1079 6.12 11.05 -0.28
CA SER A 1079 5.35 12.15 -0.86
C SER A 1079 3.90 11.77 -1.18
N ASN A 1080 3.62 10.52 -1.59
CA ASN A 1080 2.29 10.01 -1.92
C ASN A 1080 2.01 8.71 -1.14
N PRO A 1081 1.96 8.79 0.20
CA PRO A 1081 2.00 7.63 1.07
C PRO A 1081 0.75 6.77 0.96
N ILE A 1082 0.88 5.51 1.38
CA ILE A 1082 -0.20 4.53 1.33
C ILE A 1082 -1.19 4.81 2.47
N PHE A 1083 -2.45 5.10 2.12
CA PHE A 1083 -3.54 5.18 3.09
C PHE A 1083 -3.96 3.78 3.56
N GLN A 1084 -4.08 3.60 4.87
CA GLN A 1084 -4.67 2.43 5.53
C GLN A 1084 -5.53 2.92 6.69
N ILE A 1085 -6.80 2.47 6.75
CA ILE A 1085 -7.82 3.03 7.63
C ILE A 1085 -7.73 2.57 9.08
N ASP A 1086 -7.02 1.47 9.33
CA ASP A 1086 -6.92 0.81 10.63
C ASP A 1086 -6.63 1.78 11.78
N ALA A 1087 -5.58 2.60 11.68
CA ALA A 1087 -5.25 3.55 12.74
C ALA A 1087 -6.30 4.68 12.90
N ASN A 1088 -7.01 5.08 11.84
CA ASN A 1088 -8.13 6.03 11.96
C ASN A 1088 -9.28 5.47 12.81
N LEU A 1089 -9.50 4.16 12.77
CA LEU A 1089 -10.61 3.49 13.45
C LEU A 1089 -10.21 2.94 14.83
N GLY A 1090 -8.93 2.57 14.99
CA GLY A 1090 -8.33 2.22 16.27
C GLY A 1090 -8.06 3.42 17.17
N TYR A 1091 -7.74 4.60 16.62
CA TYR A 1091 -7.42 5.81 17.40
C TYR A 1091 -8.54 6.19 18.37
N PRO A 1092 -9.82 6.31 17.94
CA PRO A 1092 -10.92 6.56 18.86
C PRO A 1092 -11.03 5.49 19.97
N ALA A 1093 -10.71 4.23 19.66
CA ALA A 1093 -10.80 3.14 20.63
C ALA A 1093 -9.68 3.18 21.68
N ALA A 1094 -8.48 3.63 21.30
CA ALA A 1094 -7.40 3.94 22.24
C ALA A 1094 -7.79 5.09 23.18
N VAL A 1095 -8.38 6.17 22.65
CA VAL A 1095 -8.93 7.30 23.43
C VAL A 1095 -10.02 6.80 24.39
N MET A 1096 -10.98 6.00 23.92
CA MET A 1096 -12.01 5.40 24.79
C MET A 1096 -11.38 4.53 25.89
N ASN A 1097 -10.33 3.75 25.61
CA ASN A 1097 -9.67 2.90 26.61
C ASN A 1097 -8.91 3.71 27.68
N ALA A 1098 -8.51 4.95 27.39
CA ALA A 1098 -7.94 5.87 28.36
C ALA A 1098 -8.99 6.58 29.23
N LEU A 1099 -10.21 6.75 28.70
CA LEU A 1099 -11.34 7.37 29.40
C LEU A 1099 -12.18 6.38 30.22
N ILE A 1100 -12.46 5.18 29.71
CA ILE A 1100 -13.22 4.14 30.39
C ILE A 1100 -12.67 2.75 30.06
N GLN A 1101 -12.38 1.95 31.09
CA GLN A 1101 -12.12 0.51 30.95
C GLN A 1101 -13.24 -0.30 31.59
N ALA A 1102 -13.82 -1.21 30.82
CA ALA A 1102 -14.83 -2.16 31.28
C ALA A 1102 -14.60 -3.52 30.62
N LEU A 1103 -13.43 -4.09 30.91
CA LEU A 1103 -12.98 -5.37 30.36
C LEU A 1103 -13.91 -6.53 30.72
N ASP A 1104 -13.95 -7.51 29.82
CA ASP A 1104 -14.68 -8.75 30.01
C ASP A 1104 -14.06 -9.61 31.13
N VAL A 1105 -14.83 -10.57 31.64
CA VAL A 1105 -14.48 -11.45 32.76
C VAL A 1105 -14.67 -12.92 32.37
N ALA A 1106 -13.89 -13.83 32.98
CA ALA A 1106 -13.95 -15.25 32.63
C ALA A 1106 -15.28 -15.93 33.02
N ASN A 1107 -15.99 -15.40 34.02
CA ASN A 1107 -17.34 -15.82 34.39
C ASN A 1107 -18.18 -14.63 34.87
N THR A 1108 -19.49 -14.65 34.65
CA THR A 1108 -20.42 -13.56 34.97
C THR A 1108 -20.68 -13.36 36.47
N SER A 1109 -20.22 -14.27 37.33
CA SER A 1109 -20.26 -14.11 38.79
C SER A 1109 -19.13 -13.21 39.31
N MET A 1110 -18.07 -12.97 38.52
CA MET A 1110 -17.05 -11.96 38.84
C MET A 1110 -17.61 -10.55 38.65
N PRO A 1111 -17.23 -9.59 39.51
CA PRO A 1111 -17.63 -8.21 39.33
C PRO A 1111 -17.02 -7.62 38.05
N LEU A 1112 -17.86 -7.03 37.19
CA LEU A 1112 -17.37 -6.14 36.14
C LEU A 1112 -16.66 -4.95 36.79
N LEU A 1113 -15.42 -4.71 36.38
CA LEU A 1113 -14.64 -3.58 36.83
C LEU A 1113 -14.78 -2.44 35.82
N ILE A 1114 -15.53 -1.39 36.18
CA ILE A 1114 -15.63 -0.16 35.38
C ILE A 1114 -14.64 0.84 35.96
N LYS A 1115 -13.45 0.98 35.35
CA LYS A 1115 -12.48 2.01 35.71
C LYS A 1115 -12.79 3.28 34.93
N LEU A 1116 -12.92 4.41 35.64
CA LEU A 1116 -13.19 5.72 35.08
C LEU A 1116 -11.91 6.55 35.06
N LEU A 1117 -11.66 7.22 33.93
CA LEU A 1117 -10.47 8.03 33.64
C LEU A 1117 -9.13 7.32 34.00
N PRO A 1118 -8.92 6.04 33.62
CA PRO A 1118 -7.73 5.28 34.01
C PRO A 1118 -6.42 5.86 33.47
N ALA A 1119 -6.42 6.51 32.31
CA ALA A 1119 -5.21 7.06 31.69
C ALA A 1119 -5.43 8.47 31.09
N LEU A 1120 -6.23 9.32 31.75
CA LEU A 1120 -6.52 10.68 31.29
C LEU A 1120 -5.23 11.54 31.16
N PRO A 1121 -4.89 12.07 29.98
CA PRO A 1121 -3.80 13.03 29.80
C PRO A 1121 -4.03 14.33 30.55
N THR A 1122 -2.95 14.95 31.06
CA THR A 1122 -3.02 16.27 31.72
C THR A 1122 -3.42 17.40 30.76
N THR A 1123 -3.25 17.20 29.45
CA THR A 1123 -3.66 18.12 28.38
C THR A 1123 -5.18 18.13 28.14
N TRP A 1124 -5.96 17.24 28.76
CA TRP A 1124 -7.43 17.23 28.71
C TRP A 1124 -8.03 17.62 30.09
N PRO A 1125 -7.79 18.85 30.60
CA PRO A 1125 -8.15 19.23 31.97
C PRO A 1125 -9.67 19.27 32.20
N GLU A 1126 -10.46 19.56 31.17
CA GLU A 1126 -11.91 19.58 31.19
C GLU A 1126 -12.49 18.72 30.06
N GLY A 1127 -13.66 18.14 30.30
CA GLY A 1127 -14.33 17.37 29.26
C GLY A 1127 -15.59 16.66 29.72
N SER A 1128 -16.30 16.10 28.75
CA SER A 1128 -17.53 15.34 28.97
C SER A 1128 -17.66 14.20 27.98
N LEU A 1129 -18.19 13.09 28.46
CA LEU A 1129 -18.57 11.92 27.68
C LEU A 1129 -20.05 11.62 27.98
N THR A 1130 -20.84 11.35 26.94
CA THR A 1130 -22.27 11.07 27.06
C THR A 1130 -22.62 9.92 26.14
N GLY A 1131 -23.43 8.98 26.60
CA GLY A 1131 -23.92 7.86 25.79
C GLY A 1131 -22.88 6.77 25.48
N ALA A 1132 -21.72 6.78 26.15
CA ALA A 1132 -20.73 5.72 26.00
C ALA A 1132 -21.28 4.39 26.51
N ARG A 1133 -20.97 3.28 25.83
CA ARG A 1133 -21.44 1.95 26.22
C ARG A 1133 -20.33 1.15 26.87
N VAL A 1134 -20.70 0.34 27.84
CA VAL A 1134 -19.84 -0.69 28.43
C VAL A 1134 -20.60 -2.01 28.56
N ARG A 1135 -19.82 -3.09 28.70
CA ARG A 1135 -20.29 -4.47 28.91
C ARG A 1135 -21.35 -4.58 30.01
N GLY A 1136 -22.31 -5.47 29.82
CA GLY A 1136 -23.49 -5.63 30.67
C GLY A 1136 -24.65 -4.69 30.33
N GLY A 1137 -24.70 -4.16 29.10
CA GLY A 1137 -25.72 -3.21 28.64
C GLY A 1137 -25.84 -1.99 29.54
N ILE A 1138 -24.71 -1.31 29.79
CA ILE A 1138 -24.65 -0.12 30.65
C ILE A 1138 -24.23 1.08 29.81
N THR A 1139 -25.01 2.14 29.87
CA THR A 1139 -24.66 3.46 29.33
C THR A 1139 -23.97 4.29 30.40
N VAL A 1140 -22.90 5.00 30.05
CA VAL A 1140 -22.09 5.82 30.96
C VAL A 1140 -22.01 7.26 30.46
N ASP A 1141 -22.49 8.18 31.28
CA ASP A 1141 -22.29 9.63 31.11
C ASP A 1141 -21.33 10.13 32.19
N MET A 1142 -20.31 10.90 31.84
CA MET A 1142 -19.39 11.48 32.82
C MET A 1142 -18.85 12.86 32.43
N THR A 1143 -18.47 13.64 33.44
CA THR A 1143 -17.89 14.98 33.29
C THR A 1143 -16.67 15.13 34.17
N TRP A 1144 -15.62 15.79 33.68
CA TRP A 1144 -14.41 16.09 34.45
C TRP A 1144 -13.96 17.55 34.27
N ALA A 1145 -13.27 18.05 35.28
CA ALA A 1145 -12.67 19.39 35.34
C ALA A 1145 -11.42 19.33 36.24
N ASP A 1146 -10.44 20.20 36.03
CA ASP A 1146 -9.14 20.16 36.70
C ASP A 1146 -8.47 18.76 36.67
N ALA A 1147 -8.61 18.07 35.53
CA ALA A 1147 -8.21 16.67 35.29
C ALA A 1147 -8.79 15.65 36.30
N LYS A 1148 -9.97 15.95 36.87
CA LYS A 1148 -10.65 15.10 37.87
C LYS A 1148 -12.11 14.87 37.52
N LEU A 1149 -12.55 13.62 37.67
CA LEU A 1149 -13.96 13.25 37.53
C LEU A 1149 -14.80 14.06 38.52
N THR A 1150 -15.88 14.70 38.05
CA THR A 1150 -16.79 15.49 38.88
C THR A 1150 -18.10 14.74 39.13
N LYS A 1151 -18.59 14.03 38.11
CA LYS A 1151 -19.84 13.28 38.11
C LYS A 1151 -19.74 12.12 37.12
N VAL A 1152 -20.39 11.02 37.45
CA VAL A 1152 -20.74 9.93 36.52
C VAL A 1152 -22.17 9.48 36.76
N ILE A 1153 -22.86 9.10 35.70
CA ILE A 1153 -24.15 8.43 35.70
C ILE A 1153 -23.96 7.11 34.95
N LEU A 1154 -24.38 6.00 35.55
CA LEU A 1154 -24.43 4.69 34.90
C LEU A 1154 -25.89 4.25 34.81
N THR A 1155 -26.37 3.97 33.60
CA THR A 1155 -27.75 3.58 33.33
C THR A 1155 -27.75 2.16 32.74
N VAL A 1156 -28.35 1.22 33.45
CA VAL A 1156 -28.50 -0.18 33.03
C VAL A 1156 -29.75 -0.31 32.16
N ASP A 1157 -29.63 -0.95 31.01
CA ASP A 1157 -30.74 -1.17 30.09
C ASP A 1157 -31.84 -2.09 30.67
N GLU A 1158 -33.00 -2.09 30.02
CA GLU A 1158 -34.09 -3.02 30.33
C GLU A 1158 -33.75 -4.47 29.91
N GLY A 1159 -34.22 -5.45 30.68
CA GLY A 1159 -34.06 -6.88 30.35
C GLY A 1159 -32.65 -7.45 30.55
N ILE A 1160 -31.75 -6.72 31.21
CA ILE A 1160 -30.37 -7.12 31.47
C ILE A 1160 -30.28 -8.23 32.54
N ALA A 1161 -29.43 -9.23 32.29
CA ALA A 1161 -29.10 -10.26 33.28
C ALA A 1161 -28.31 -9.65 34.46
N SER A 1162 -28.65 -10.03 35.69
CA SER A 1162 -28.01 -9.48 36.88
C SER A 1162 -26.55 -9.96 37.01
N ARG A 1163 -25.61 -9.01 36.98
CA ARG A 1163 -24.16 -9.20 37.19
C ARG A 1163 -23.66 -8.21 38.26
N PRO A 1164 -22.69 -8.58 39.10
CA PRO A 1164 -22.05 -7.63 40.00
C PRO A 1164 -21.18 -6.63 39.23
N VAL A 1165 -21.11 -5.39 39.72
CA VAL A 1165 -20.37 -4.27 39.14
C VAL A 1165 -19.64 -3.50 40.23
N ASN A 1166 -18.35 -3.23 40.02
CA ASN A 1166 -17.53 -2.34 40.84
C ASN A 1166 -17.11 -1.13 39.97
N VAL A 1167 -17.47 0.08 40.41
CA VAL A 1167 -16.99 1.32 39.78
C VAL A 1167 -15.73 1.79 40.48
N ILE A 1168 -14.64 1.98 39.73
CA ILE A 1168 -13.31 2.32 40.21
C ILE A 1168 -12.89 3.68 39.68
N TYR A 1169 -12.34 4.53 40.55
CA TYR A 1169 -11.70 5.79 40.18
C TYR A 1169 -10.51 6.05 41.10
N ALA A 1170 -9.38 6.50 40.56
CA ALA A 1170 -8.13 6.72 41.31
C ALA A 1170 -7.75 5.53 42.22
N GLY A 1171 -7.76 4.31 41.65
CA GLY A 1171 -7.45 3.06 42.36
C GLY A 1171 -8.46 2.61 43.43
N SER A 1172 -9.52 3.40 43.68
CA SER A 1172 -10.48 3.16 44.76
C SER A 1172 -11.86 2.77 44.22
N ILE A 1173 -12.51 1.79 44.86
CA ILE A 1173 -13.91 1.43 44.54
C ILE A 1173 -14.84 2.52 45.09
N LYS A 1174 -15.54 3.21 44.21
CA LYS A 1174 -16.48 4.31 44.52
C LYS A 1174 -17.93 3.83 44.65
N ALA A 1175 -18.30 2.77 43.92
CA ALA A 1175 -19.61 2.13 44.07
C ALA A 1175 -19.53 0.61 43.84
N ARG A 1176 -20.46 -0.13 44.47
CA ARG A 1176 -20.73 -1.54 44.20
C ARG A 1176 -22.23 -1.73 44.05
N PHE A 1177 -22.66 -2.37 42.98
CA PHE A 1177 -24.06 -2.71 42.74
C PHE A 1177 -24.17 -3.97 41.88
N ASN A 1178 -25.36 -4.58 41.85
CA ASN A 1178 -25.69 -5.58 40.83
C ASN A 1178 -26.55 -4.91 39.77
N THR A 1179 -26.37 -5.25 38.49
CA THR A 1179 -27.27 -4.77 37.44
C THR A 1179 -28.69 -5.26 37.71
N THR A 1180 -29.65 -4.36 37.52
CA THR A 1180 -31.09 -4.63 37.49
C THR A 1180 -31.68 -3.73 36.42
N SER A 1181 -32.69 -4.20 35.69
CA SER A 1181 -33.31 -3.46 34.59
C SER A 1181 -33.67 -2.01 34.97
N GLY A 1182 -33.29 -1.05 34.12
CA GLY A 1182 -33.59 0.37 34.30
C GLY A 1182 -32.84 1.06 35.46
N LEU A 1183 -31.89 0.39 36.11
CA LEU A 1183 -31.14 0.96 37.24
C LEU A 1183 -30.28 2.13 36.80
N THR A 1184 -30.48 3.30 37.42
CA THR A 1184 -29.60 4.46 37.28
C THR A 1184 -28.79 4.66 38.56
N GLN A 1185 -27.47 4.70 38.45
CA GLN A 1185 -26.52 5.01 39.53
C GLN A 1185 -25.81 6.33 39.22
N SER A 1186 -26.06 7.36 40.03
CA SER A 1186 -25.33 8.63 39.93
C SER A 1186 -24.33 8.74 41.08
N ILE A 1187 -23.06 8.96 40.74
CA ILE A 1187 -21.96 9.13 41.71
C ILE A 1187 -21.42 10.56 41.57
N THR A 1188 -21.26 11.24 42.71
CA THR A 1188 -20.76 12.62 42.82
C THR A 1188 -19.86 12.72 44.05
N GLY A 1189 -18.89 13.64 44.05
CA GLY A 1189 -17.92 13.79 45.16
C GLY A 1189 -16.76 12.79 45.07
N PHE A 1190 -15.89 12.97 44.08
CA PHE A 1190 -14.78 12.07 43.75
C PHE A 1190 -13.47 12.39 44.47
#